data_AF-A0A933X425-F1
#
_entry.id   AF-A0A933X425-F1
#
_cell.length_a   1.000
_cell.length_b   1.000
_cell.length_c   1.000
_cell.angle_alpha   90.00
_cell.angle_beta   90.00
_cell.angle_gamma   90.00
#
_symmetry.space_group_name_H-M   'P 1'
#
loop_
_entity.id
_entity.type
_entity.pdbx_description
1 polymer ?
#
loop_
_entity_poly.entity_id
_entity_poly.type
_entity_poly.pdbx_seq_one_letter_code
_entity_poly.pdbx_strand_id
1 'polypeptide(L)'
;MSQHLLLTLPTVSVVLAVLTGCVQSSALRSADPFRLTEPKSYTAHRASSNNPDWNSNDDSKRPIPGETTVLAELQGPGVITHLWMTIADNEYGWPRLLRLRVYYDGSETPSVDAPIGDFFAAGHGFEGEVESLMVRNSSAGRARNCYWPMPFRKSCKITVTNEGRRRVSMLYFHVDWNKVPSLPANTLYFHARYRQALPAPADGSNYEFLNVAGRGHYVGTVMSVVQAEAGWFGEGDDYFWVDGQKPSIEGTGSEDYFNDAWGLHVNDGPHYGVTVAEGTGLGSRMTAYRWHLHDPIPFTKSLKAEIEHRGWTYNADGTVKSAFGKRTDLISSVAFWYQEGIAKDQPPVPYGSARLPQGNALQIEVEKSLPDCKAVEGKASLSPELFWSKDVILFEGKGKGAKLEIPFEVPADGNYELYTEVAQASDYGIYTVLLDGRPPHAPQLEHEPGADIRPQTQFDGYALETYVGLGHQVGWVGLSQGRHTLTFLCLGKREASSGYNLGVDNILLAKVGPEAWAAAASVKEPRVPTGDITELGRALTSDPDPVTRGLAAVALRDQAQASLAALPALMAALKDSDVCVRMMSANAIAALGKDAALATPALIVAASVKDEQVHVQRAVANALGSIGKPGAAPALPVLKELAKIPRVRWAAESAIRKIE
;
A
#
# COMPACT_ATOMS: atom_id res chain seq x y z
N MET A 1 44.53 -81.32 45.74
CA MET A 1 44.78 -81.81 44.36
C MET A 1 43.91 -80.99 43.43
N SER A 2 44.56 -80.32 42.47
CA SER A 2 44.13 -79.72 41.18
C SER A 2 42.73 -79.10 41.04
N GLN A 3 42.65 -77.77 40.87
CA GLN A 3 42.52 -77.02 39.60
C GLN A 3 41.07 -76.95 39.05
N HIS A 4 40.45 -75.76 39.04
CA HIS A 4 40.47 -74.88 37.87
C HIS A 4 39.69 -73.57 38.11
N LEU A 5 40.30 -72.51 37.62
CA LEU A 5 39.82 -71.15 37.48
C LEU A 5 38.81 -71.08 36.32
N LEU A 6 37.66 -70.44 36.51
CA LEU A 6 36.86 -69.88 35.41
C LEU A 6 36.11 -68.64 35.92
N LEU A 7 36.51 -67.50 35.36
CA LEU A 7 35.89 -66.19 35.57
C LEU A 7 34.47 -66.18 34.99
N THR A 8 33.52 -65.65 35.77
CA THR A 8 32.27 -65.09 35.24
C THR A 8 32.07 -63.70 35.84
N LEU A 9 32.27 -62.68 35.01
CA LEU A 9 31.91 -61.28 35.30
C LEU A 9 30.37 -61.14 35.33
N PRO A 10 29.80 -60.28 36.19
CA PRO A 10 28.37 -60.02 36.19
C PRO A 10 28.01 -59.06 35.04
N THR A 11 27.07 -59.47 34.20
CA THR A 11 26.37 -58.62 33.24
C THR A 11 25.57 -57.56 34.00
N VAL A 12 26.11 -56.34 34.08
CA VAL A 12 25.35 -55.15 34.46
C VAL A 12 24.49 -54.77 33.26
N SER A 13 23.21 -55.14 33.29
CA SER A 13 22.21 -54.60 32.38
C SER A 13 22.01 -53.11 32.70
N VAL A 14 22.75 -52.25 32.02
CA VAL A 14 22.44 -50.82 31.95
C VAL A 14 21.17 -50.69 31.12
N VAL A 15 20.03 -50.54 31.80
CA VAL A 15 18.80 -50.06 31.16
C VAL A 15 19.02 -48.59 30.82
N LEU A 16 19.54 -48.35 29.61
CA LEU A 16 19.52 -47.03 29.01
C LEU A 16 18.07 -46.77 28.61
N ALA A 17 17.29 -46.20 29.53
CA ALA A 17 16.00 -45.63 29.21
C ALA A 17 16.27 -44.42 28.29
N VAL A 18 16.33 -44.68 26.99
CA VAL A 18 16.22 -43.64 25.97
C VAL A 18 14.80 -43.10 26.10
N LEU A 19 14.64 -42.06 26.91
CA LEU A 19 13.52 -41.15 26.84
C LEU A 19 13.65 -40.42 25.49
N THR A 20 13.28 -41.10 24.40
CA THR A 20 12.81 -40.45 23.17
C THR A 20 11.43 -39.87 23.47
N GLY A 21 11.40 -38.92 24.41
CA GLY A 21 10.39 -37.89 24.37
C GLY A 21 10.65 -37.14 23.07
N CYS A 22 9.94 -37.53 22.01
CA CYS A 22 9.71 -36.66 20.86
C CYS A 22 8.96 -35.44 21.37
N VAL A 23 9.67 -34.52 22.03
CA VAL A 23 9.23 -33.14 22.17
C VAL A 23 9.38 -32.56 20.77
N GLN A 24 8.43 -32.86 19.89
CA GLN A 24 8.27 -32.12 18.64
C GLN A 24 8.06 -30.67 19.05
N SER A 25 9.06 -29.83 18.81
CA SER A 25 9.03 -28.42 19.20
C SER A 25 7.77 -27.75 18.63
N SER A 26 6.93 -27.26 19.53
CA SER A 26 5.58 -26.74 19.34
C SER A 26 5.47 -25.38 18.62
N ALA A 27 6.58 -24.84 18.12
CA ALA A 27 6.66 -23.43 17.76
C ALA A 27 5.79 -23.00 16.56
N LEU A 28 5.60 -23.87 15.55
CA LEU A 28 4.74 -23.59 14.40
C LEU A 28 3.25 -23.89 14.66
N ARG A 29 2.92 -24.52 15.80
CA ARG A 29 1.55 -24.96 16.12
C ARG A 29 0.73 -23.90 16.87
N SER A 30 1.19 -22.63 16.91
CA SER A 30 0.52 -21.57 17.68
C SER A 30 -0.78 -21.06 17.06
N ALA A 31 -1.01 -21.31 15.76
CA ALA A 31 -2.21 -20.87 15.04
C ALA A 31 -3.36 -21.88 15.05
N ASP A 32 -3.21 -23.04 15.73
CA ASP A 32 -4.25 -24.07 15.80
C ASP A 32 -5.28 -23.72 16.90
N PRO A 33 -6.52 -23.31 16.54
CA PRO A 33 -7.54 -22.93 17.50
C PRO A 33 -8.00 -24.11 18.38
N PHE A 34 -7.75 -25.36 17.97
CA PHE A 34 -8.12 -26.53 18.76
C PHE A 34 -7.18 -26.80 19.94
N ARG A 35 -6.08 -26.04 20.06
CA ARG A 35 -5.07 -26.22 21.12
C ARG A 35 -5.08 -25.08 22.14
N LEU A 36 -6.15 -24.30 22.23
CA LEU A 36 -6.26 -23.17 23.18
C LEU A 36 -6.17 -23.60 24.65
N THR A 37 -6.49 -24.85 24.98
CA THR A 37 -6.45 -25.40 26.35
C THR A 37 -5.06 -25.86 26.79
N GLU A 38 -4.08 -25.86 25.89
CA GLU A 38 -2.73 -26.31 26.20
C GLU A 38 -1.83 -25.16 26.68
N PRO A 39 -0.89 -25.43 27.62
CA PRO A 39 0.15 -24.48 27.98
C PRO A 39 0.99 -24.04 26.77
N LYS A 40 1.33 -22.75 26.70
CA LYS A 40 2.12 -22.16 25.62
C LYS A 40 3.58 -22.02 26.05
N SER A 41 4.49 -22.47 25.17
CA SER A 41 5.95 -22.41 25.39
C SER A 41 6.61 -21.20 24.72
N TYR A 42 5.86 -20.12 24.52
CA TYR A 42 6.31 -18.88 23.90
C TYR A 42 5.96 -17.68 24.76
N THR A 43 6.59 -16.55 24.46
CA THR A 43 6.16 -15.22 24.98
C THR A 43 5.57 -14.42 23.82
N ALA A 44 4.44 -13.76 24.05
CA ALA A 44 3.79 -12.92 23.06
C ALA A 44 4.39 -11.50 23.11
N HIS A 45 4.67 -10.93 21.94
CA HIS A 45 5.28 -9.62 21.78
C HIS A 45 4.57 -8.85 20.66
N ARG A 46 4.65 -7.51 20.72
CA ARG A 46 4.15 -6.62 19.69
C ARG A 46 5.16 -5.51 19.41
N ALA A 47 5.44 -5.27 18.12
CA ALA A 47 5.96 -3.98 17.67
C ALA A 47 4.80 -3.18 17.05
N SER A 48 4.73 -1.88 17.30
CA SER A 48 3.60 -1.06 16.87
C SER A 48 4.02 0.36 16.51
N SER A 49 3.12 1.10 15.86
CA SER A 49 3.28 2.52 15.61
C SER A 49 3.08 3.42 16.86
N ASN A 50 2.80 2.83 18.03
CA ASN A 50 2.51 3.53 19.28
C ASN A 50 3.52 4.63 19.63
N ASN A 51 3.03 5.65 20.35
CA ASN A 51 3.91 6.64 20.94
C ASN A 51 4.61 6.07 22.18
N PRO A 52 5.93 6.27 22.34
CA PRO A 52 6.62 5.93 23.59
C PRO A 52 6.12 6.70 24.82
N ASP A 53 5.53 7.89 24.64
CA ASP A 53 4.87 8.64 25.70
C ASP A 53 3.44 8.12 25.90
N TRP A 54 3.19 7.50 27.06
CA TRP A 54 1.91 6.86 27.37
C TRP A 54 0.75 7.85 27.53
N ASN A 55 1.05 9.15 27.65
CA ASN A 55 0.04 10.21 27.70
C ASN A 55 -0.23 10.83 26.32
N SER A 56 0.30 10.25 25.24
CA SER A 56 0.14 10.74 23.87
C SER A 56 -0.74 9.82 23.04
N ASN A 57 -1.62 10.41 22.24
CA ASN A 57 -2.40 9.73 21.20
C ASN A 57 -1.82 10.01 19.79
N ASP A 58 -0.51 10.22 19.70
CA ASP A 58 0.21 10.36 18.44
C ASP A 58 0.95 9.06 18.09
N ASP A 59 0.18 8.07 17.69
CA ASP A 59 0.57 6.67 17.46
C ASP A 59 0.65 6.30 15.98
N SER A 60 0.93 7.28 15.11
CA SER A 60 1.06 7.08 13.66
C SER A 60 2.43 7.55 13.13
N LYS A 61 2.93 6.86 12.10
CA LYS A 61 4.07 7.30 11.28
C LYS A 61 3.58 8.12 10.08
N ARG A 62 4.47 8.88 9.43
CA ARG A 62 4.15 9.83 8.34
C ARG A 62 5.24 9.88 7.27
N PRO A 63 5.58 8.75 6.63
CA PRO A 63 6.69 8.70 5.68
C PRO A 63 6.49 9.67 4.52
N ILE A 64 7.52 10.46 4.24
CA ILE A 64 7.55 11.32 3.05
C ILE A 64 7.87 10.49 1.79
N PRO A 65 7.64 11.02 0.59
CA PRO A 65 8.03 10.36 -0.67
C PRO A 65 9.49 9.90 -0.64
N GLY A 66 9.74 8.64 -1.00
CA GLY A 66 11.02 7.95 -0.98
C GLY A 66 11.46 7.38 0.38
N GLU A 67 10.81 7.75 1.49
CA GLU A 67 11.21 7.31 2.82
C GLU A 67 10.86 5.83 3.07
N THR A 68 11.81 5.08 3.63
CA THR A 68 11.57 3.74 4.18
C THR A 68 11.33 3.82 5.68
N THR A 69 10.12 3.47 6.12
CA THR A 69 9.80 3.29 7.54
C THR A 69 10.07 1.85 7.95
N VAL A 70 10.86 1.66 9.01
CA VAL A 70 11.01 0.36 9.67
C VAL A 70 9.82 0.15 10.60
N LEU A 71 9.01 -0.87 10.32
CA LEU A 71 7.86 -1.23 11.17
C LEU A 71 8.31 -2.05 12.38
N ALA A 72 9.22 -3.00 12.17
CA ALA A 72 9.71 -3.87 13.23
C ALA A 72 11.13 -4.35 12.95
N GLU A 73 11.96 -4.41 14.00
CA GLU A 73 13.21 -5.16 14.04
C GLU A 73 13.14 -6.14 15.21
N LEU A 74 12.91 -7.42 14.89
CA LEU A 74 12.63 -8.47 15.86
C LEU A 74 13.86 -9.35 16.06
N GLN A 75 14.16 -9.70 17.32
CA GLN A 75 15.30 -10.56 17.69
C GLN A 75 14.79 -11.90 18.22
N GLY A 76 15.07 -12.98 17.48
CA GLY A 76 14.46 -14.30 17.60
C GLY A 76 15.47 -15.46 17.67
N PRO A 77 14.99 -16.70 17.85
CA PRO A 77 13.91 -17.27 17.03
C PRO A 77 12.48 -16.84 17.41
N GLY A 78 11.61 -16.73 16.41
CA GLY A 78 10.22 -16.32 16.59
C GLY A 78 9.34 -16.62 15.38
N VAL A 79 8.04 -16.36 15.54
CA VAL A 79 7.03 -16.47 14.48
C VAL A 79 6.12 -15.25 14.54
N ILE A 80 6.07 -14.44 13.48
CA ILE A 80 5.02 -13.41 13.32
C ILE A 80 3.71 -14.15 13.09
N THR A 81 2.70 -13.79 13.85
CA THR A 81 1.38 -14.44 13.82
C THR A 81 0.29 -13.51 13.32
N HIS A 82 0.51 -12.20 13.39
CA HIS A 82 -0.45 -11.23 12.91
C HIS A 82 0.23 -9.91 12.53
N LEU A 83 -0.16 -9.37 11.38
CA LEU A 83 0.16 -8.02 10.93
C LEU A 83 -1.15 -7.27 10.73
N TRP A 84 -1.32 -6.14 11.41
CA TRP A 84 -2.40 -5.19 11.14
C TRP A 84 -1.84 -3.86 10.67
N MET A 85 -2.53 -3.19 9.75
CA MET A 85 -2.26 -1.81 9.38
C MET A 85 -3.50 -1.05 8.93
N THR A 86 -3.49 0.25 9.18
CA THR A 86 -4.39 1.20 8.52
C THR A 86 -3.61 2.45 8.11
N ILE A 87 -3.96 2.99 6.95
CA ILE A 87 -3.18 4.00 6.26
C ILE A 87 -4.12 5.07 5.74
N ALA A 88 -3.82 6.33 6.03
CA ALA A 88 -4.44 7.48 5.41
C ALA A 88 -3.42 8.13 4.47
N ASP A 89 -3.78 8.21 3.19
CA ASP A 89 -2.97 8.79 2.12
C ASP A 89 -3.89 9.52 1.13
N ASN A 90 -3.36 10.50 0.41
CA ASN A 90 -4.09 11.30 -0.57
C ASN A 90 -3.45 11.26 -1.97
N GLU A 91 -2.64 10.24 -2.26
CA GLU A 91 -2.16 9.96 -3.62
C GLU A 91 -3.03 8.92 -4.29
N TYR A 92 -3.39 9.18 -5.55
CA TYR A 92 -4.06 8.20 -6.36
C TYR A 92 -3.22 6.92 -6.49
N GLY A 93 -3.87 5.78 -6.26
CA GLY A 93 -3.20 4.48 -6.36
C GLY A 93 -2.21 4.21 -5.23
N TRP A 94 -2.23 4.99 -4.13
CA TRP A 94 -1.30 4.82 -3.00
C TRP A 94 -1.13 3.38 -2.48
N PRO A 95 -2.15 2.47 -2.47
CA PRO A 95 -1.94 1.09 -2.03
C PRO A 95 -0.90 0.34 -2.86
N ARG A 96 -0.65 0.76 -4.11
CA ARG A 96 0.42 0.28 -4.97
C ARG A 96 1.71 1.09 -4.90
N LEU A 97 1.68 2.27 -4.30
CA LEU A 97 2.86 3.13 -4.10
C LEU A 97 3.55 2.83 -2.76
N LEU A 98 2.86 2.20 -1.82
CA LEU A 98 3.46 1.74 -0.57
C LEU A 98 3.92 0.30 -0.66
N ARG A 99 5.23 0.07 -0.54
CA ARG A 99 5.86 -1.25 -0.72
C ARG A 99 6.21 -1.89 0.62
N LEU A 100 5.59 -3.04 0.91
CA LEU A 100 5.86 -3.87 2.09
C LEU A 100 7.03 -4.82 1.79
N ARG A 101 8.01 -4.85 2.70
CA ARG A 101 9.15 -5.78 2.62
C ARG A 101 9.41 -6.48 3.96
N VAL A 102 9.64 -7.79 3.91
CA VAL A 102 10.03 -8.62 5.06
C VAL A 102 11.36 -9.31 4.77
N TYR A 103 12.31 -9.15 5.70
CA TYR A 103 13.66 -9.72 5.63
C TYR A 103 13.86 -10.66 6.82
N TYR A 104 14.42 -11.84 6.58
CA TYR A 104 14.76 -12.79 7.65
C TYR A 104 16.25 -12.92 7.84
N ASP A 105 16.66 -13.09 9.09
CA ASP A 105 17.97 -13.57 9.53
C ASP A 105 19.17 -12.82 8.95
N GLY A 106 19.01 -11.51 8.76
CA GLY A 106 20.04 -10.61 8.23
C GLY A 106 20.19 -10.62 6.71
N SER A 107 19.30 -11.29 5.98
CA SER A 107 19.27 -11.27 4.51
C SER A 107 19.06 -9.85 3.97
N GLU A 108 19.85 -9.46 2.97
CA GLU A 108 19.63 -8.22 2.21
C GLU A 108 18.49 -8.38 1.17
N THR A 109 18.19 -9.62 0.77
CA THR A 109 17.08 -9.93 -0.13
C THR A 109 15.79 -10.10 0.69
N PRO A 110 14.72 -9.33 0.39
CA PRO A 110 13.43 -9.51 1.05
C PRO A 110 12.75 -10.80 0.56
N SER A 111 12.17 -11.56 1.50
CA SER A 111 11.34 -12.74 1.21
C SER A 111 9.89 -12.37 0.92
N VAL A 112 9.38 -11.30 1.52
CA VAL A 112 8.12 -10.64 1.12
C VAL A 112 8.49 -9.34 0.45
N ASP A 113 7.98 -9.11 -0.76
CA ASP A 113 8.24 -7.89 -1.53
C ASP A 113 7.07 -7.60 -2.48
N ALA A 114 6.12 -6.79 -1.99
CA ALA A 114 4.88 -6.50 -2.69
C ALA A 114 4.32 -5.11 -2.30
N PRO A 115 3.53 -4.47 -3.18
CA PRO A 115 2.69 -3.35 -2.77
C PRO A 115 1.67 -3.79 -1.71
N ILE A 116 1.32 -2.88 -0.80
CA ILE A 116 0.41 -3.16 0.32
C ILE A 116 -0.96 -3.63 -0.20
N GLY A 117 -1.56 -2.92 -1.17
CA GLY A 117 -2.86 -3.29 -1.71
C GLY A 117 -2.91 -4.75 -2.18
N ASP A 118 -2.04 -5.09 -3.14
CA ASP A 118 -2.03 -6.42 -3.75
C ASP A 118 -1.65 -7.53 -2.75
N PHE A 119 -0.76 -7.26 -1.78
CA PHE A 119 -0.47 -8.23 -0.71
C PHE A 119 -1.71 -8.56 0.12
N PHE A 120 -2.59 -7.58 0.35
CA PHE A 120 -3.85 -7.73 1.06
C PHE A 120 -5.04 -8.01 0.13
N ALA A 121 -4.79 -8.56 -1.07
CA ALA A 121 -5.82 -8.95 -2.04
C ALA A 121 -6.72 -7.81 -2.56
N ALA A 122 -6.25 -6.57 -2.51
CA ALA A 122 -6.91 -5.41 -3.11
C ALA A 122 -5.99 -4.74 -4.14
N GLY A 123 -6.11 -5.16 -5.41
CA GLY A 123 -5.22 -4.74 -6.49
C GLY A 123 -5.47 -3.31 -6.99
N HIS A 124 -4.82 -2.96 -8.10
CA HIS A 124 -5.01 -1.71 -8.87
C HIS A 124 -4.67 -0.40 -8.16
N GLY A 125 -4.21 -0.45 -6.90
CA GLY A 125 -4.10 0.75 -6.07
C GLY A 125 -5.46 1.17 -5.50
N PHE A 126 -6.40 0.24 -5.38
CA PHE A 126 -7.71 0.46 -4.79
C PHE A 126 -7.80 -0.10 -3.37
N GLU A 127 -8.83 0.34 -2.68
CA GLU A 127 -9.24 -0.22 -1.39
C GLU A 127 -10.51 -1.04 -1.62
N GLY A 128 -10.54 -2.24 -1.05
CA GLY A 128 -11.67 -3.16 -1.17
C GLY A 128 -11.75 -4.05 0.06
N GLU A 129 -12.97 -4.43 0.43
CA GLU A 129 -13.19 -5.40 1.50
C GLU A 129 -12.78 -6.79 1.05
N VAL A 130 -12.17 -7.53 1.97
CA VAL A 130 -11.70 -8.90 1.73
C VAL A 130 -12.01 -9.69 2.99
N GLU A 131 -12.79 -10.76 2.86
CA GLU A 131 -13.08 -11.69 3.94
C GLU A 131 -12.48 -13.06 3.61
N SER A 132 -11.25 -13.31 4.08
CA SER A 132 -10.57 -14.60 3.93
C SER A 132 -9.85 -15.00 5.21
N LEU A 133 -9.37 -16.25 5.29
CA LEU A 133 -8.67 -16.75 6.48
C LEU A 133 -7.30 -16.10 6.68
N MET A 134 -6.57 -15.84 5.59
CA MET A 134 -5.17 -15.44 5.66
C MET A 134 -4.97 -13.93 5.58
N VAL A 135 -5.85 -13.23 4.88
CA VAL A 135 -5.89 -11.77 4.84
C VAL A 135 -7.32 -11.28 4.98
N ARG A 136 -7.51 -10.16 5.69
CA ARG A 136 -8.83 -9.54 5.86
C ARG A 136 -8.73 -8.03 5.79
N ASN A 137 -9.57 -7.44 4.95
CA ASN A 137 -9.72 -6.00 4.84
C ASN A 137 -11.14 -5.63 5.25
N SER A 138 -11.30 -4.92 6.37
CA SER A 138 -12.59 -4.45 6.86
C SER A 138 -12.69 -2.93 6.80
N SER A 139 -13.85 -2.40 7.18
CA SER A 139 -14.10 -0.96 7.22
C SER A 139 -13.92 -0.33 5.83
N ALA A 140 -14.54 -0.90 4.80
CA ALA A 140 -14.37 -0.48 3.41
C ALA A 140 -12.91 -0.53 2.93
N GLY A 141 -12.17 -1.58 3.31
CA GLY A 141 -10.78 -1.81 2.84
C GLY A 141 -9.68 -1.16 3.69
N ARG A 142 -10.02 -0.33 4.68
CA ARG A 142 -9.05 0.49 5.42
C ARG A 142 -8.29 -0.25 6.51
N ALA A 143 -8.90 -1.26 7.12
CA ALA A 143 -8.29 -2.05 8.19
C ALA A 143 -7.79 -3.39 7.63
N ARG A 144 -6.48 -3.51 7.42
CA ARG A 144 -5.84 -4.65 6.74
C ARG A 144 -5.19 -5.56 7.77
N ASN A 145 -5.54 -6.85 7.74
CA ASN A 145 -5.07 -7.87 8.67
C ASN A 145 -4.47 -9.02 7.87
N CYS A 146 -3.33 -9.54 8.31
CA CYS A 146 -2.66 -10.69 7.73
C CYS A 146 -2.31 -11.68 8.83
N TYR A 147 -2.64 -12.96 8.60
CA TYR A 147 -2.50 -14.06 9.54
C TYR A 147 -1.53 -15.14 9.04
N TRP A 148 -0.81 -14.89 7.93
CA TRP A 148 0.25 -15.78 7.46
C TRP A 148 1.35 -15.93 8.53
N PRO A 149 1.63 -17.15 9.01
CA PRO A 149 2.73 -17.36 9.95
C PRO A 149 4.09 -17.08 9.29
N MET A 150 4.88 -16.16 9.84
CA MET A 150 6.19 -15.81 9.29
C MET A 150 7.31 -16.15 10.29
N PRO A 151 7.85 -17.38 10.26
CA PRO A 151 8.90 -17.81 11.18
C PRO A 151 10.26 -17.21 10.80
N PHE A 152 11.11 -16.97 11.80
CA PHE A 152 12.49 -16.49 11.64
C PHE A 152 13.40 -17.03 12.74
N ARG A 153 14.68 -17.30 12.42
CA ARG A 153 15.57 -18.03 13.34
C ARG A 153 16.43 -17.14 14.21
N LYS A 154 16.86 -16.00 13.68
CA LYS A 154 17.78 -15.03 14.29
C LYS A 154 17.11 -13.66 14.38
N SER A 155 16.56 -13.17 13.27
CA SER A 155 15.97 -11.84 13.23
C SER A 155 14.94 -11.69 12.13
N CYS A 156 14.04 -10.72 12.28
CA CYS A 156 13.12 -10.31 11.23
C CYS A 156 13.07 -8.80 11.16
N LYS A 157 13.19 -8.23 9.97
CA LYS A 157 12.99 -6.80 9.70
C LYS A 157 11.79 -6.63 8.78
N ILE A 158 10.86 -5.76 9.15
CA ILE A 158 9.70 -5.39 8.32
C ILE A 158 9.78 -3.91 8.01
N THR A 159 9.61 -3.55 6.74
CA THR A 159 9.65 -2.15 6.30
C THR A 159 8.50 -1.83 5.36
N VAL A 160 8.07 -0.57 5.36
CA VAL A 160 7.20 0.01 4.34
C VAL A 160 7.93 1.19 3.70
N THR A 161 7.96 1.25 2.39
CA THR A 161 8.55 2.36 1.63
C THR A 161 7.45 3.13 0.94
N ASN A 162 7.43 4.45 1.14
CA ASN A 162 6.59 5.32 0.34
C ASN A 162 7.30 5.58 -0.99
N GLU A 163 6.90 4.89 -2.04
CA GLU A 163 7.46 5.07 -3.39
C GLU A 163 6.62 6.02 -4.26
N GLY A 164 5.62 6.70 -3.66
CA GLY A 164 4.82 7.74 -4.30
C GLY A 164 5.50 9.10 -4.29
N ARG A 165 4.72 10.14 -4.59
CA ARG A 165 5.13 11.54 -4.66
C ARG A 165 4.46 12.42 -3.60
N ARG A 166 3.53 11.86 -2.83
CA ARG A 166 2.89 12.54 -1.70
C ARG A 166 3.22 11.85 -0.39
N ARG A 167 3.17 12.62 0.69
CA ARG A 167 3.42 12.11 2.03
C ARG A 167 2.22 11.31 2.51
N VAL A 168 2.47 10.15 3.12
CA VAL A 168 1.47 9.41 3.89
C VAL A 168 1.03 10.24 5.09
N SER A 169 -0.26 10.57 5.18
CA SER A 169 -0.83 11.37 6.28
C SER A 169 -0.73 10.63 7.61
N MET A 170 -1.07 9.33 7.63
CA MET A 170 -0.98 8.49 8.82
C MET A 170 -0.74 7.02 8.45
N LEU A 171 0.28 6.40 9.03
CA LEU A 171 0.57 4.97 8.97
C LEU A 171 0.52 4.36 10.37
N TYR A 172 -0.48 3.51 10.61
CA TYR A 172 -0.62 2.75 11.84
C TYR A 172 -0.33 1.28 11.58
N PHE A 173 0.29 0.59 12.54
CA PHE A 173 0.55 -0.83 12.40
C PHE A 173 0.70 -1.57 13.74
N HIS A 174 0.44 -2.87 13.70
CA HIS A 174 0.81 -3.86 14.73
C HIS A 174 1.51 -5.03 14.05
N VAL A 175 2.64 -5.46 14.62
CA VAL A 175 3.35 -6.70 14.28
C VAL A 175 3.36 -7.56 15.53
N ASP A 176 2.42 -8.50 15.59
CA ASP A 176 2.28 -9.47 16.67
C ASP A 176 3.10 -10.71 16.36
N TRP A 177 3.89 -11.15 17.34
CA TRP A 177 4.76 -12.30 17.16
C TRP A 177 5.00 -13.05 18.46
N ASN A 178 5.29 -14.34 18.30
CA ASN A 178 5.63 -15.24 19.40
C ASN A 178 7.14 -15.48 19.40
N LYS A 179 7.81 -15.12 20.49
CA LYS A 179 9.21 -15.48 20.72
C LYS A 179 9.27 -16.88 21.32
N VAL A 180 10.00 -17.77 20.66
CA VAL A 180 10.10 -19.20 21.00
C VAL A 180 11.52 -19.56 21.43
N PRO A 181 11.74 -20.61 22.24
CA PRO A 181 13.08 -21.07 22.59
C PRO A 181 13.86 -21.59 21.37
N SER A 182 13.17 -22.23 20.43
CA SER A 182 13.74 -22.81 19.21
C SER A 182 12.65 -23.09 18.17
N LEU A 183 13.01 -23.04 16.90
CA LEU A 183 12.19 -23.53 15.78
C LEU A 183 12.65 -24.93 15.35
N PRO A 184 11.74 -25.80 14.87
CA PRO A 184 12.13 -27.03 14.20
C PRO A 184 13.19 -26.80 13.10
N ALA A 185 14.11 -27.74 12.93
CA ALA A 185 15.18 -27.62 11.94
C ALA A 185 14.64 -27.44 10.51
N ASN A 186 13.54 -28.11 10.18
CA ASN A 186 12.85 -28.06 8.87
C ASN A 186 11.81 -26.93 8.75
N THR A 187 11.84 -25.90 9.61
CA THR A 187 10.96 -24.73 9.47
C THR A 187 11.30 -23.96 8.19
N LEU A 188 10.27 -23.71 7.37
CA LEU A 188 10.34 -22.94 6.12
C LEU A 188 10.05 -21.46 6.37
N TYR A 189 10.56 -20.57 5.54
CA TYR A 189 10.25 -19.14 5.59
C TYR A 189 9.08 -18.80 4.68
N PHE A 190 8.21 -17.89 5.13
CA PHE A 190 7.12 -17.35 4.33
C PHE A 190 7.64 -16.34 3.31
N HIS A 191 7.17 -16.44 2.07
CA HIS A 191 7.52 -15.57 0.98
C HIS A 191 6.26 -15.06 0.27
N ALA A 192 6.34 -13.83 -0.24
CA ALA A 192 5.35 -13.30 -1.16
C ALA A 192 6.03 -12.35 -2.14
N ARG A 193 5.72 -12.46 -3.44
CA ARG A 193 6.40 -11.66 -4.47
C ARG A 193 5.41 -11.10 -5.47
N TYR A 194 5.48 -9.79 -5.66
CA TYR A 194 4.74 -9.12 -6.72
C TYR A 194 5.42 -9.28 -8.07
N ARG A 195 4.62 -9.50 -9.12
CA ARG A 195 5.03 -9.45 -10.52
C ARG A 195 3.98 -8.69 -11.33
N GLN A 196 4.37 -8.21 -12.51
CA GLN A 196 3.44 -7.61 -13.47
C GLN A 196 3.98 -7.72 -14.89
N ALA A 197 3.07 -7.61 -15.85
CA ALA A 197 3.34 -7.37 -17.25
C ALA A 197 2.38 -6.28 -17.73
N LEU A 198 2.92 -5.07 -17.99
CA LEU A 198 2.18 -3.89 -18.41
C LEU A 198 2.76 -3.38 -19.76
N PRO A 199 2.30 -3.87 -20.93
CA PRO A 199 1.23 -4.87 -21.15
C PRO A 199 1.72 -6.33 -21.00
N ALA A 200 0.78 -7.29 -21.13
CA ALA A 200 1.09 -8.72 -21.25
C ALA A 200 2.15 -9.00 -22.33
N PRO A 201 2.92 -10.12 -22.21
CA PRO A 201 4.03 -10.42 -23.12
C PRO A 201 3.65 -10.37 -24.60
N ALA A 202 4.27 -9.46 -25.35
CA ALA A 202 3.97 -9.24 -26.77
C ALA A 202 4.38 -10.41 -27.68
N ASP A 203 5.33 -11.24 -27.23
CA ASP A 203 5.70 -12.50 -27.91
C ASP A 203 4.62 -13.59 -27.75
N GLY A 204 3.62 -13.34 -26.89
CA GLY A 204 2.52 -14.23 -26.57
C GLY A 204 2.93 -15.43 -25.73
N SER A 205 4.05 -15.35 -25.01
CA SER A 205 4.38 -16.25 -23.90
C SER A 205 3.42 -16.03 -22.74
N ASN A 206 3.19 -17.06 -21.93
CA ASN A 206 2.30 -16.99 -20.77
C ASN A 206 2.85 -16.00 -19.72
N TYR A 207 1.97 -15.51 -18.85
CA TYR A 207 2.36 -14.66 -17.74
C TYR A 207 2.96 -15.51 -16.61
N GLU A 208 4.27 -15.41 -16.38
CA GLU A 208 4.98 -16.11 -15.31
C GLU A 208 4.82 -15.38 -13.96
N PHE A 209 3.89 -15.85 -13.12
CA PHE A 209 3.66 -15.28 -11.79
C PHE A 209 4.55 -15.88 -10.69
N LEU A 210 5.19 -17.03 -10.91
CA LEU A 210 6.19 -17.57 -10.00
C LEU A 210 7.24 -18.43 -10.70
N ASN A 211 8.50 -18.29 -10.31
CA ASN A 211 9.59 -19.18 -10.70
C ASN A 211 10.66 -19.18 -9.62
N VAL A 212 10.77 -20.30 -8.90
CA VAL A 212 11.63 -20.45 -7.72
C VAL A 212 12.32 -21.81 -7.71
N ALA A 213 13.53 -21.82 -7.18
CA ALA A 213 14.26 -23.04 -6.85
C ALA A 213 14.35 -23.21 -5.32
N GLY A 214 14.36 -24.46 -4.88
CA GLY A 214 14.44 -24.85 -3.48
C GLY A 214 13.44 -25.95 -3.15
N ARG A 215 13.23 -26.17 -1.85
CA ARG A 215 12.23 -27.09 -1.33
C ARG A 215 11.20 -26.32 -0.54
N GLY A 216 9.93 -26.57 -0.81
CA GLY A 216 8.86 -25.77 -0.25
C GLY A 216 7.48 -26.20 -0.69
N HIS A 217 6.53 -25.29 -0.56
CA HIS A 217 5.19 -25.44 -1.10
C HIS A 217 4.54 -24.08 -1.35
N TYR A 218 3.79 -23.98 -2.44
CA TYR A 218 3.01 -22.81 -2.80
C TYR A 218 1.64 -22.82 -2.13
N VAL A 219 1.19 -21.66 -1.66
CA VAL A 219 0.02 -21.51 -0.78
C VAL A 219 -1.00 -20.48 -1.26
N GLY A 220 -0.76 -19.80 -2.39
CA GLY A 220 -1.79 -18.94 -2.97
C GLY A 220 -1.29 -17.85 -3.90
N THR A 221 -2.25 -17.17 -4.51
CA THR A 221 -2.03 -16.03 -5.40
C THR A 221 -3.14 -15.01 -5.25
N VAL A 222 -2.77 -13.74 -5.37
CA VAL A 222 -3.65 -12.65 -5.76
C VAL A 222 -3.32 -12.29 -7.19
N MET A 223 -4.32 -12.16 -8.07
CA MET A 223 -4.12 -11.74 -9.45
C MET A 223 -5.03 -10.59 -9.81
N SER A 224 -4.54 -9.68 -10.63
CA SER A 224 -5.23 -8.46 -11.00
C SER A 224 -5.03 -8.15 -12.49
N VAL A 225 -6.12 -7.87 -13.19
CA VAL A 225 -6.14 -7.57 -14.62
C VAL A 225 -6.86 -6.25 -14.88
N VAL A 226 -6.29 -5.39 -15.71
CA VAL A 226 -7.00 -4.27 -16.36
C VAL A 226 -7.13 -4.61 -17.83
N GLN A 227 -8.36 -4.63 -18.32
CA GLN A 227 -8.65 -5.00 -19.69
C GLN A 227 -8.23 -3.89 -20.65
N ALA A 228 -7.25 -4.16 -21.51
CA ALA A 228 -6.79 -3.25 -22.56
C ALA A 228 -7.63 -3.36 -23.84
N GLU A 229 -8.49 -4.38 -23.89
CA GLU A 229 -9.42 -4.67 -24.99
C GLU A 229 -10.80 -5.02 -24.38
N ALA A 230 -11.91 -4.78 -25.09
CA ALA A 230 -13.22 -5.26 -24.61
C ALA A 230 -13.34 -6.79 -24.71
N GLY A 231 -14.20 -7.40 -23.90
CA GLY A 231 -14.48 -8.83 -23.86
C GLY A 231 -13.88 -9.56 -22.65
N TRP A 232 -14.42 -10.75 -22.37
CA TRP A 232 -13.93 -11.62 -21.30
C TRP A 232 -12.45 -11.98 -21.48
N PHE A 233 -11.63 -11.78 -20.44
CA PHE A 233 -10.17 -11.96 -20.48
C PHE A 233 -9.69 -13.32 -19.98
N GLY A 234 -10.55 -14.06 -19.28
CA GLY A 234 -10.13 -15.11 -18.36
C GLY A 234 -10.23 -16.52 -18.90
N GLU A 235 -10.22 -16.73 -20.21
CA GLU A 235 -10.27 -18.10 -20.78
C GLU A 235 -8.93 -18.83 -20.63
N GLY A 236 -7.85 -18.12 -20.24
CA GLY A 236 -6.51 -18.68 -20.16
C GLY A 236 -6.29 -19.64 -18.99
N ASP A 237 -5.67 -20.79 -19.29
CA ASP A 237 -5.38 -21.84 -18.31
C ASP A 237 -4.16 -21.50 -17.42
N ASP A 238 -4.19 -21.96 -16.16
CA ASP A 238 -3.02 -21.99 -15.28
C ASP A 238 -2.18 -23.27 -15.47
N TYR A 239 -0.86 -23.13 -15.34
CA TYR A 239 0.09 -24.22 -15.51
C TYR A 239 1.14 -24.21 -14.39
N PHE A 240 1.37 -25.35 -13.75
CA PHE A 240 2.44 -25.52 -12.75
C PHE A 240 3.42 -26.63 -13.13
N TRP A 241 4.70 -26.28 -13.19
CA TRP A 241 5.82 -27.19 -13.35
C TRP A 241 6.45 -27.48 -11.99
N VAL A 242 6.18 -28.67 -11.45
CA VAL A 242 6.73 -29.13 -10.17
C VAL A 242 7.93 -30.03 -10.43
N ASP A 243 9.13 -29.60 -10.02
CA ASP A 243 10.39 -30.35 -10.10
C ASP A 243 10.78 -30.92 -11.49
N GLY A 244 10.14 -30.44 -12.58
CA GLY A 244 10.22 -31.04 -13.90
C GLY A 244 10.08 -30.05 -15.06
N GLN A 245 10.21 -30.58 -16.28
CA GLN A 245 10.20 -29.77 -17.52
C GLN A 245 8.82 -29.68 -18.20
N LYS A 246 7.83 -30.46 -17.73
CA LYS A 246 6.45 -30.42 -18.22
C LYS A 246 5.52 -29.98 -17.07
N PRO A 247 4.41 -29.28 -17.36
CA PRO A 247 3.44 -28.98 -16.34
C PRO A 247 2.88 -30.30 -15.80
N SER A 248 2.67 -30.35 -14.48
CA SER A 248 2.04 -31.48 -13.79
C SER A 248 0.65 -31.13 -13.27
N ILE A 249 0.30 -29.85 -13.30
CA ILE A 249 -1.02 -29.31 -12.98
C ILE A 249 -1.34 -28.33 -14.12
N GLU A 250 -2.53 -28.50 -14.68
CA GLU A 250 -3.04 -27.77 -15.84
C GLU A 250 -4.50 -27.41 -15.55
N GLY A 251 -4.85 -26.15 -15.77
CA GLY A 251 -6.18 -25.58 -15.54
C GLY A 251 -7.10 -25.65 -16.75
N THR A 252 -8.18 -24.89 -16.68
CA THR A 252 -9.22 -24.80 -17.73
C THR A 252 -9.72 -23.37 -18.02
N GLY A 253 -9.24 -22.40 -17.24
CA GLY A 253 -9.66 -21.01 -17.29
C GLY A 253 -9.14 -20.26 -16.06
N SER A 254 -9.05 -18.93 -16.17
CA SER A 254 -8.58 -18.07 -15.09
C SER A 254 -9.64 -17.97 -13.97
N GLU A 255 -10.92 -17.84 -14.32
CA GLU A 255 -12.01 -17.90 -13.35
C GLU A 255 -12.08 -19.26 -12.66
N ASP A 256 -11.85 -20.33 -13.43
CA ASP A 256 -11.85 -21.71 -12.92
C ASP A 256 -10.71 -21.90 -11.90
N TYR A 257 -9.51 -21.35 -12.18
CA TYR A 257 -8.41 -21.34 -11.22
C TYR A 257 -8.80 -20.64 -9.91
N PHE A 258 -9.61 -19.58 -9.96
CA PHE A 258 -10.10 -18.88 -8.79
C PHE A 258 -11.38 -19.48 -8.17
N ASN A 259 -11.81 -20.67 -8.63
CA ASN A 259 -13.01 -21.37 -8.19
C ASN A 259 -14.33 -20.56 -8.40
N ASP A 260 -14.35 -19.66 -9.37
CA ASP A 260 -15.58 -19.08 -9.91
C ASP A 260 -15.97 -19.85 -11.19
N ALA A 261 -17.02 -19.42 -11.89
CA ALA A 261 -17.39 -19.99 -13.17
C ALA A 261 -18.18 -18.99 -14.01
N TRP A 262 -18.04 -19.08 -15.34
CA TRP A 262 -18.73 -18.20 -16.30
C TRP A 262 -18.42 -16.72 -16.05
N GLY A 263 -17.13 -16.42 -15.86
CA GLY A 263 -16.63 -15.11 -15.47
C GLY A 263 -16.31 -14.99 -13.98
N LEU A 264 -15.83 -13.81 -13.58
CA LEU A 264 -15.56 -13.47 -12.18
C LEU A 264 -16.62 -12.51 -11.65
N HIS A 265 -17.11 -12.78 -10.44
CA HIS A 265 -18.12 -11.97 -9.77
C HIS A 265 -17.65 -11.58 -8.38
N VAL A 266 -17.89 -10.33 -7.95
CA VAL A 266 -17.53 -9.92 -6.59
C VAL A 266 -18.12 -10.90 -5.58
N ASN A 267 -17.24 -11.54 -4.83
CA ASN A 267 -17.57 -12.50 -3.80
C ASN A 267 -16.42 -12.61 -2.80
N ASP A 268 -16.73 -13.10 -1.60
CA ASP A 268 -15.75 -13.33 -0.55
C ASP A 268 -15.85 -14.75 0.01
N GLY A 269 -14.72 -15.26 0.50
CA GLY A 269 -14.64 -16.62 0.97
C GLY A 269 -13.33 -16.91 1.72
N PRO A 270 -13.34 -17.88 2.65
CA PRO A 270 -12.19 -18.19 3.47
C PRO A 270 -10.93 -18.56 2.68
N HIS A 271 -11.11 -19.14 1.49
CA HIS A 271 -10.03 -19.68 0.66
C HIS A 271 -9.87 -18.99 -0.69
N TYR A 272 -10.92 -18.36 -1.22
CA TYR A 272 -10.87 -17.69 -2.52
C TYR A 272 -11.94 -16.60 -2.57
N GLY A 273 -11.79 -15.67 -3.49
CA GLY A 273 -12.78 -14.64 -3.75
C GLY A 273 -12.33 -13.61 -4.77
N VAL A 274 -13.21 -12.66 -5.05
CA VAL A 274 -13.03 -11.61 -6.05
C VAL A 274 -13.32 -10.27 -5.41
N THR A 275 -12.27 -9.49 -5.19
CA THR A 275 -12.33 -8.19 -4.51
C THR A 275 -12.82 -7.07 -5.44
N VAL A 276 -12.49 -7.15 -6.73
CA VAL A 276 -12.85 -6.16 -7.74
C VAL A 276 -13.33 -6.91 -8.98
N ALA A 277 -14.51 -6.56 -9.51
CA ALA A 277 -14.99 -7.00 -10.81
C ALA A 277 -15.88 -5.92 -11.45
N GLU A 278 -15.34 -5.22 -12.46
CA GLU A 278 -16.00 -4.09 -13.13
C GLU A 278 -16.67 -4.48 -14.48
N GLY A 279 -16.62 -5.76 -14.86
CA GLY A 279 -17.20 -6.28 -16.11
C GLY A 279 -16.16 -6.57 -17.20
N THR A 280 -16.61 -6.57 -18.47
CA THR A 280 -15.80 -6.92 -19.66
C THR A 280 -15.55 -5.74 -20.60
N GLY A 281 -15.90 -4.52 -20.18
CA GLY A 281 -15.65 -3.30 -20.95
C GLY A 281 -14.18 -2.91 -20.95
N LEU A 282 -13.79 -2.03 -21.87
CA LEU A 282 -12.44 -1.46 -21.91
C LEU A 282 -12.09 -0.77 -20.58
N GLY A 283 -10.91 -1.07 -20.04
CA GLY A 283 -10.43 -0.55 -18.77
C GLY A 283 -11.06 -1.21 -17.54
N SER A 284 -11.97 -2.17 -17.72
CA SER A 284 -12.56 -2.90 -16.60
C SER A 284 -11.48 -3.62 -15.81
N ARG A 285 -11.58 -3.51 -14.49
CA ARG A 285 -10.64 -4.11 -13.57
C ARG A 285 -11.20 -5.35 -12.91
N MET A 286 -10.29 -6.29 -12.65
CA MET A 286 -10.55 -7.55 -11.97
C MET A 286 -9.45 -7.79 -10.94
N THR A 287 -9.80 -8.21 -9.73
CA THR A 287 -8.86 -8.72 -8.71
C THR A 287 -9.47 -9.96 -8.06
N ALA A 288 -8.78 -11.08 -8.16
CA ALA A 288 -9.16 -12.35 -7.53
C ALA A 288 -8.04 -12.90 -6.65
N TYR A 289 -8.38 -13.69 -5.65
CA TYR A 289 -7.44 -14.38 -4.79
C TYR A 289 -7.82 -15.85 -4.58
N ARG A 290 -6.81 -16.71 -4.39
CA ARG A 290 -6.95 -18.11 -3.98
C ARG A 290 -5.84 -18.51 -3.04
N TRP A 291 -6.20 -19.17 -1.94
CA TRP A 291 -5.34 -19.71 -0.90
C TRP A 291 -5.36 -21.24 -0.93
N HIS A 292 -4.24 -21.84 -1.31
CA HIS A 292 -4.03 -23.29 -1.30
C HIS A 292 -3.70 -23.80 0.12
N LEU A 293 -4.64 -23.63 1.06
CA LEU A 293 -4.43 -24.01 2.47
C LEU A 293 -4.60 -25.51 2.71
N HIS A 294 -5.57 -26.13 2.05
CA HIS A 294 -5.85 -27.56 2.14
C HIS A 294 -5.18 -28.38 1.03
N ASP A 295 -4.78 -27.70 -0.04
CA ASP A 295 -4.22 -28.22 -1.28
C ASP A 295 -2.92 -27.50 -1.67
N PRO A 296 -1.94 -27.29 -0.76
CA PRO A 296 -0.68 -26.64 -1.12
C PRO A 296 0.02 -27.42 -2.22
N ILE A 297 0.76 -26.72 -3.10
CA ILE A 297 1.50 -27.35 -4.21
C ILE A 297 2.96 -27.54 -3.76
N PRO A 298 3.36 -28.75 -3.31
CA PRO A 298 4.72 -29.00 -2.82
C PRO A 298 5.74 -29.12 -3.96
N PHE A 299 6.97 -28.73 -3.69
CA PHE A 299 8.10 -28.91 -4.59
C PHE A 299 9.38 -29.23 -3.80
N THR A 300 10.28 -30.03 -4.37
CA THR A 300 11.53 -30.45 -3.72
C THR A 300 12.78 -29.84 -4.32
N LYS A 301 12.69 -29.33 -5.56
CA LYS A 301 13.77 -28.71 -6.33
C LYS A 301 13.36 -27.36 -6.91
N SER A 302 12.16 -27.25 -7.49
CA SER A 302 11.71 -26.02 -8.14
C SER A 302 10.20 -26.00 -8.38
N LEU A 303 9.64 -24.80 -8.42
CA LEU A 303 8.29 -24.54 -8.86
C LEU A 303 8.30 -23.38 -9.86
N LYS A 304 7.70 -23.61 -11.02
CA LYS A 304 7.34 -22.56 -11.97
C LYS A 304 5.82 -22.57 -12.18
N ALA A 305 5.22 -21.40 -12.20
CA ALA A 305 3.79 -21.21 -12.39
C ALA A 305 3.53 -20.08 -13.39
N GLU A 306 2.68 -20.37 -14.37
CA GLU A 306 2.27 -19.44 -15.42
C GLU A 306 0.76 -19.49 -15.63
N ILE A 307 0.19 -18.43 -16.19
CA ILE A 307 -1.19 -18.40 -16.67
C ILE A 307 -1.25 -17.79 -18.06
N GLU A 308 -2.10 -18.34 -18.93
CA GLU A 308 -2.34 -17.75 -20.24
C GLU A 308 -3.10 -16.42 -20.13
N HIS A 309 -2.79 -15.47 -21.01
CA HIS A 309 -3.54 -14.21 -21.15
C HIS A 309 -4.40 -14.27 -22.42
N ARG A 310 -5.52 -14.99 -22.32
CA ARG A 310 -6.36 -15.30 -23.47
C ARG A 310 -7.84 -15.13 -23.16
N GLY A 311 -8.57 -14.65 -24.16
CA GLY A 311 -10.02 -14.48 -24.02
C GLY A 311 -10.69 -14.01 -25.30
N TRP A 312 -11.87 -13.44 -25.15
CA TRP A 312 -12.69 -12.96 -26.26
C TRP A 312 -12.04 -11.75 -26.91
N THR A 313 -12.00 -11.73 -28.23
CA THR A 313 -11.48 -10.63 -29.05
C THR A 313 -12.41 -10.38 -30.21
N TYR A 314 -12.42 -9.16 -30.75
CA TYR A 314 -13.41 -8.73 -31.73
C TYR A 314 -12.77 -8.04 -32.94
N ASN A 315 -13.45 -8.10 -34.09
CA ASN A 315 -13.08 -7.41 -35.32
C ASN A 315 -13.59 -5.97 -35.33
N ALA A 316 -13.07 -5.15 -36.25
CA ALA A 316 -13.42 -3.74 -36.41
C ALA A 316 -14.92 -3.42 -36.65
N ASP A 317 -15.76 -4.43 -36.84
CA ASP A 317 -17.19 -4.30 -37.14
C ASP A 317 -18.10 -4.78 -36.00
N GLY A 318 -17.54 -5.24 -34.88
CA GLY A 318 -18.34 -5.78 -33.78
C GLY A 318 -18.48 -7.30 -33.73
N THR A 319 -17.93 -8.02 -34.71
CA THR A 319 -18.04 -9.47 -34.75
C THR A 319 -16.93 -10.12 -33.92
N VAL A 320 -17.25 -11.26 -33.28
CA VAL A 320 -16.27 -12.05 -32.53
C VAL A 320 -15.17 -12.52 -33.47
N LYS A 321 -13.92 -12.15 -33.15
CA LYS A 321 -12.70 -12.58 -33.86
C LYS A 321 -12.21 -13.93 -33.32
N SER A 322 -12.21 -14.10 -32.00
CA SER A 322 -11.87 -15.36 -31.33
C SER A 322 -12.43 -15.34 -29.90
N ALA A 323 -12.91 -16.48 -29.40
CA ALA A 323 -13.24 -16.65 -27.98
C ALA A 323 -11.99 -16.98 -27.13
N PHE A 324 -10.84 -17.23 -27.74
CA PHE A 324 -9.58 -17.61 -27.08
C PHE A 324 -8.37 -16.90 -27.73
N GLY A 325 -8.57 -15.63 -28.10
CA GLY A 325 -7.54 -14.78 -28.67
C GLY A 325 -6.49 -14.37 -27.63
N LYS A 326 -5.26 -14.12 -28.06
CA LYS A 326 -4.25 -13.47 -27.21
C LYS A 326 -4.70 -12.04 -26.91
N ARG A 327 -4.56 -11.60 -25.67
CA ARG A 327 -5.00 -10.28 -25.22
C ARG A 327 -3.83 -9.46 -24.70
N THR A 328 -3.88 -8.15 -24.91
CA THR A 328 -2.82 -7.22 -24.47
C THR A 328 -3.06 -6.61 -23.10
N ASP A 329 -3.90 -7.28 -22.30
CA ASP A 329 -4.33 -6.80 -20.99
C ASP A 329 -3.15 -6.58 -20.04
N LEU A 330 -3.39 -5.72 -19.06
CA LEU A 330 -2.43 -5.35 -18.04
C LEU A 330 -2.58 -6.33 -16.86
N ILE A 331 -1.63 -7.25 -16.69
CA ILE A 331 -1.71 -8.30 -15.66
C ILE A 331 -0.68 -8.10 -14.55
N SER A 332 -1.08 -8.36 -13.31
CA SER A 332 -0.24 -8.29 -12.12
C SER A 332 -0.65 -9.36 -11.11
N SER A 333 0.28 -9.77 -10.26
CA SER A 333 0.04 -10.81 -9.26
C SER A 333 0.93 -10.67 -8.03
N VAL A 334 0.49 -11.27 -6.93
CA VAL A 334 1.33 -11.60 -5.78
C VAL A 334 1.23 -13.10 -5.54
N ALA A 335 2.33 -13.82 -5.73
CA ALA A 335 2.42 -15.25 -5.40
C ALA A 335 2.88 -15.42 -3.95
N PHE A 336 2.31 -16.40 -3.23
CA PHE A 336 2.57 -16.69 -1.81
C PHE A 336 3.06 -18.14 -1.65
N TRP A 337 4.15 -18.36 -0.91
CA TRP A 337 4.71 -19.70 -0.71
C TRP A 337 5.58 -19.80 0.56
N TYR A 338 5.90 -21.03 0.95
CA TYR A 338 6.91 -21.33 1.97
C TYR A 338 8.08 -22.08 1.33
N GLN A 339 9.32 -21.78 1.70
CA GLN A 339 10.48 -22.58 1.28
C GLN A 339 11.64 -22.59 2.29
N GLU A 340 12.54 -23.54 2.09
CA GLU A 340 13.84 -23.56 2.76
C GLU A 340 14.70 -22.39 2.27
N GLY A 341 15.27 -21.65 3.22
CA GLY A 341 16.11 -20.48 2.92
C GLY A 341 15.34 -19.33 2.26
N ILE A 342 16.11 -18.40 1.69
CA ILE A 342 15.60 -17.21 0.99
C ILE A 342 15.57 -17.50 -0.50
N ALA A 343 14.45 -17.23 -1.16
CA ALA A 343 14.33 -17.32 -2.60
C ALA A 343 15.32 -16.38 -3.31
N LYS A 344 16.08 -16.92 -4.26
CA LYS A 344 17.10 -16.19 -5.04
C LYS A 344 16.57 -15.86 -6.44
N ASP A 345 17.32 -15.01 -7.13
CA ASP A 345 17.17 -14.72 -8.57
C ASP A 345 15.76 -14.29 -8.97
N GLN A 346 15.05 -13.63 -8.05
CA GLN A 346 13.73 -13.08 -8.32
C GLN A 346 13.86 -11.79 -9.12
N PRO A 347 13.00 -11.56 -10.12
CA PRO A 347 13.00 -10.33 -10.88
C PRO A 347 12.75 -9.12 -9.95
N PRO A 348 13.33 -7.96 -10.25
CA PRO A 348 13.07 -6.75 -9.47
C PRO A 348 11.59 -6.37 -9.59
N VAL A 349 10.97 -6.06 -8.45
CA VAL A 349 9.63 -5.46 -8.43
C VAL A 349 9.73 -4.03 -8.98
N PRO A 350 8.90 -3.64 -9.98
CA PRO A 350 8.85 -2.27 -10.50
C PRO A 350 8.63 -1.26 -9.38
N TYR A 351 9.22 -0.07 -9.47
CA TYR A 351 9.22 0.93 -8.39
C TYR A 351 8.19 2.04 -8.65
N GLY A 352 7.50 2.50 -7.60
CA GLY A 352 6.58 3.65 -7.66
C GLY A 352 5.46 3.51 -8.70
N SER A 353 5.23 4.56 -9.48
CA SER A 353 4.15 4.68 -10.47
C SER A 353 4.22 3.64 -11.58
N ALA A 354 5.38 3.02 -11.81
CA ALA A 354 5.51 1.91 -12.76
C ALA A 354 4.63 0.70 -12.38
N ARG A 355 4.12 0.61 -11.14
CA ARG A 355 3.14 -0.41 -10.72
C ARG A 355 1.68 -0.04 -10.98
N LEU A 356 1.39 1.22 -11.24
CA LEU A 356 0.03 1.67 -11.54
C LEU A 356 -0.29 1.33 -13.00
N PRO A 357 -1.52 0.89 -13.33
CA PRO A 357 -1.89 0.51 -14.70
C PRO A 357 -1.55 1.56 -15.74
N GLN A 358 -1.78 2.84 -15.43
CA GLN A 358 -1.43 3.95 -16.33
C GLN A 358 -0.10 4.63 -15.94
N GLY A 359 0.29 4.61 -14.66
CA GLY A 359 1.56 5.14 -14.13
C GLY A 359 1.90 6.61 -14.42
N ASN A 360 1.01 7.33 -15.10
CA ASN A 360 1.14 8.70 -15.57
C ASN A 360 -0.04 9.59 -15.17
N ALA A 361 -0.87 9.13 -14.23
CA ALA A 361 -2.06 9.83 -13.80
C ALA A 361 -1.70 11.21 -13.24
N LEU A 362 -2.30 12.25 -13.81
CA LEU A 362 -2.30 13.59 -13.27
C LEU A 362 -3.44 13.70 -12.26
N GLN A 363 -3.09 13.85 -10.99
CA GLN A 363 -4.03 14.17 -9.92
C GLN A 363 -4.18 15.67 -9.76
N ILE A 364 -5.34 16.18 -10.17
CA ILE A 364 -5.73 17.59 -10.09
C ILE A 364 -6.55 17.77 -8.81
N GLU A 365 -5.95 18.44 -7.84
CA GLU A 365 -6.64 18.88 -6.61
C GLU A 365 -7.66 19.97 -6.97
N VAL A 366 -8.95 19.69 -6.80
CA VAL A 366 -10.00 20.53 -7.39
C VAL A 366 -10.24 21.83 -6.63
N GLU A 367 -9.77 21.97 -5.38
CA GLU A 367 -9.89 23.20 -4.60
C GLU A 367 -9.22 24.40 -5.27
N LYS A 368 -8.20 24.15 -6.10
CA LYS A 368 -7.56 25.20 -6.92
C LYS A 368 -8.48 25.73 -8.03
N SER A 369 -9.42 24.91 -8.48
CA SER A 369 -10.45 25.27 -9.47
C SER A 369 -11.68 25.93 -8.84
N LEU A 370 -11.79 25.99 -7.50
CA LEU A 370 -12.96 26.53 -6.80
C LEU A 370 -13.37 27.94 -7.29
N PRO A 371 -12.45 28.91 -7.50
CA PRO A 371 -12.83 30.24 -7.99
C PRO A 371 -13.50 30.26 -9.37
N ASP A 372 -13.23 29.24 -10.19
CA ASP A 372 -13.76 29.11 -11.55
C ASP A 372 -14.96 28.16 -11.65
N CYS A 373 -15.36 27.53 -10.53
CA CYS A 373 -16.49 26.63 -10.50
C CYS A 373 -17.81 27.37 -10.74
N LYS A 374 -18.74 26.76 -11.49
CA LYS A 374 -20.10 27.30 -11.66
C LYS A 374 -21.09 26.42 -10.92
N ALA A 375 -21.72 27.01 -9.91
CA ALA A 375 -22.81 26.39 -9.15
C ALA A 375 -24.16 26.92 -9.67
N VAL A 376 -25.10 26.01 -9.95
CA VAL A 376 -26.49 26.34 -10.29
C VAL A 376 -27.41 25.65 -9.29
N GLU A 377 -28.37 26.40 -8.74
CA GLU A 377 -29.25 25.95 -7.66
C GLU A 377 -28.49 25.34 -6.47
N GLY A 378 -27.37 25.97 -6.09
CA GLY A 378 -26.56 25.56 -4.94
C GLY A 378 -25.38 26.52 -4.73
N LYS A 379 -24.49 26.17 -3.82
CA LYS A 379 -23.28 26.94 -3.49
C LYS A 379 -22.07 26.02 -3.39
N ALA A 380 -20.96 26.40 -4.01
CA ALA A 380 -19.67 25.72 -3.84
C ALA A 380 -18.83 26.43 -2.78
N SER A 381 -18.13 25.66 -1.94
CA SER A 381 -17.20 26.16 -0.93
C SER A 381 -16.09 25.15 -0.68
N LEU A 382 -15.01 25.59 -0.03
CA LEU A 382 -13.94 24.68 0.42
C LEU A 382 -14.30 24.10 1.78
N SER A 383 -14.20 22.78 1.92
CA SER A 383 -14.19 22.09 3.20
C SER A 383 -12.78 21.53 3.45
N PRO A 384 -11.92 22.26 4.18
CA PRO A 384 -10.54 21.87 4.38
C PRO A 384 -10.40 20.74 5.40
N GLU A 385 -9.40 19.88 5.21
CA GLU A 385 -9.05 18.74 6.06
C GLU A 385 -10.23 17.84 6.46
N LEU A 386 -11.25 17.69 5.60
CA LEU A 386 -12.50 16.98 5.92
C LEU A 386 -12.26 15.53 6.36
N PHE A 387 -11.29 14.85 5.74
CA PHE A 387 -10.98 13.45 6.03
C PHE A 387 -9.48 13.20 5.93
N TRP A 388 -8.79 13.21 7.08
CA TRP A 388 -7.35 12.93 7.19
C TRP A 388 -6.44 13.84 6.33
N SER A 389 -6.77 15.14 6.26
CA SER A 389 -6.07 16.19 5.50
C SER A 389 -6.44 16.28 4.00
N LYS A 390 -7.59 15.73 3.60
CA LYS A 390 -8.17 15.94 2.27
C LYS A 390 -9.02 17.22 2.24
N ASP A 391 -8.75 18.08 1.27
CA ASP A 391 -9.49 19.31 1.03
C ASP A 391 -10.52 19.05 -0.08
N VAL A 392 -11.80 19.27 0.18
CA VAL A 392 -12.85 18.97 -0.81
C VAL A 392 -13.61 20.23 -1.20
N ILE A 393 -14.02 20.32 -2.47
CA ILE A 393 -15.11 21.22 -2.85
C ILE A 393 -16.40 20.62 -2.32
N LEU A 394 -17.02 21.31 -1.36
CA LEU A 394 -18.36 21.05 -0.88
C LEU A 394 -19.36 21.86 -1.72
N PHE A 395 -20.28 21.17 -2.37
CA PHE A 395 -21.42 21.75 -3.07
C PHE A 395 -22.71 21.48 -2.30
N GLU A 396 -23.31 22.57 -1.81
CA GLU A 396 -24.59 22.58 -1.12
C GLU A 396 -25.73 22.71 -2.14
N GLY A 397 -26.16 21.59 -2.71
CA GLY A 397 -27.24 21.54 -3.70
C GLY A 397 -28.62 21.78 -3.09
N LYS A 398 -29.48 22.55 -3.76
CA LYS A 398 -30.85 22.84 -3.28
C LYS A 398 -31.88 21.77 -3.65
N GLY A 399 -31.57 20.85 -4.55
CA GLY A 399 -32.49 19.80 -4.99
C GLY A 399 -32.09 19.13 -6.30
N LYS A 400 -32.99 18.26 -6.79
CA LYS A 400 -32.86 17.63 -8.11
C LYS A 400 -32.71 18.70 -9.20
N GLY A 401 -31.73 18.54 -10.08
CA GLY A 401 -31.38 19.49 -11.13
C GLY A 401 -30.32 20.52 -10.74
N ALA A 402 -29.97 20.63 -9.46
CA ALA A 402 -28.80 21.41 -9.03
C ALA A 402 -27.53 20.83 -9.67
N LYS A 403 -26.59 21.69 -10.04
CA LYS A 403 -25.34 21.26 -10.68
C LYS A 403 -24.12 22.07 -10.24
N LEU A 404 -22.99 21.37 -10.21
CA LEU A 404 -21.66 21.93 -10.04
C LEU A 404 -20.82 21.65 -11.29
N GLU A 405 -20.26 22.69 -11.90
CA GLU A 405 -19.31 22.58 -13.01
C GLU A 405 -17.91 22.91 -12.49
N ILE A 406 -16.99 21.94 -12.61
CA ILE A 406 -15.59 22.07 -12.21
C ILE A 406 -14.72 22.05 -13.49
N PRO A 407 -14.01 23.15 -13.80
CA PRO A 407 -13.09 23.18 -14.92
C PRO A 407 -11.77 22.49 -14.57
N PHE A 408 -11.15 21.88 -15.58
CA PHE A 408 -9.82 21.29 -15.49
C PHE A 408 -9.08 21.47 -16.83
N GLU A 409 -7.75 21.42 -16.79
CA GLU A 409 -6.89 21.60 -17.96
C GLU A 409 -6.29 20.26 -18.39
N VAL A 410 -6.39 19.97 -19.69
CA VAL A 410 -5.81 18.79 -20.33
C VAL A 410 -4.48 19.20 -20.99
N PRO A 411 -3.35 18.54 -20.66
CA PRO A 411 -2.03 19.02 -21.07
C PRO A 411 -1.72 18.79 -22.55
N ALA A 412 -2.35 17.80 -23.20
CA ALA A 412 -2.11 17.45 -24.59
C ALA A 412 -3.31 16.69 -25.17
N ASP A 413 -3.45 16.72 -26.49
CA ASP A 413 -4.42 15.85 -27.18
C ASP A 413 -4.15 14.37 -26.87
N GLY A 414 -5.22 13.60 -26.69
CA GLY A 414 -5.11 12.15 -26.55
C GLY A 414 -6.34 11.46 -25.99
N ASN A 415 -6.21 10.15 -25.82
CA ASN A 415 -7.16 9.34 -25.09
C ASN A 415 -6.73 9.25 -23.63
N TYR A 416 -7.70 9.39 -22.73
CA TYR A 416 -7.47 9.44 -21.30
C TYR A 416 -8.45 8.55 -20.58
N GLU A 417 -7.95 7.84 -19.58
CA GLU A 417 -8.75 7.33 -18.49
C GLU A 417 -9.01 8.47 -17.50
N LEU A 418 -10.28 8.80 -17.28
CA LEU A 418 -10.74 9.92 -16.45
C LEU A 418 -11.51 9.41 -15.23
N TYR A 419 -11.09 9.84 -14.05
CA TYR A 419 -11.72 9.55 -12.76
C TYR A 419 -11.98 10.84 -11.99
N THR A 420 -12.92 10.77 -11.07
CA THR A 420 -13.06 11.78 -10.02
C THR A 420 -13.24 11.09 -8.67
N GLU A 421 -12.62 11.65 -7.64
CA GLU A 421 -12.81 11.17 -6.28
C GLU A 421 -13.88 12.01 -5.60
N VAL A 422 -14.92 11.34 -5.12
CA VAL A 422 -16.05 11.97 -4.43
C VAL A 422 -16.09 11.57 -2.97
N ALA A 423 -16.76 12.41 -2.19
CA ALA A 423 -17.06 12.12 -0.79
C ALA A 423 -18.48 11.55 -0.65
N GLN A 424 -18.69 10.80 0.42
CA GLN A 424 -20.00 10.38 0.90
C GLN A 424 -20.26 10.97 2.29
N ALA A 425 -21.51 11.29 2.58
CA ALA A 425 -21.98 11.70 3.91
C ALA A 425 -23.51 11.58 4.03
N SER A 426 -24.03 11.83 5.24
CA SER A 426 -25.45 11.59 5.59
C SER A 426 -26.44 12.57 4.94
N ASP A 427 -25.94 13.63 4.32
CA ASP A 427 -26.67 14.74 3.72
C ASP A 427 -26.40 14.85 2.20
N TYR A 428 -25.79 13.84 1.60
CA TYR A 428 -25.37 13.88 0.20
C TYR A 428 -26.42 13.31 -0.76
N GLY A 429 -26.42 13.83 -2.00
CA GLY A 429 -27.35 13.47 -3.07
C GLY A 429 -26.89 12.32 -3.96
N ILE A 430 -27.72 11.98 -4.95
CA ILE A 430 -27.40 11.07 -6.05
C ILE A 430 -27.05 11.94 -7.26
N TYR A 431 -25.88 11.70 -7.84
CA TYR A 431 -25.32 12.54 -8.90
C TYR A 431 -24.92 11.73 -10.12
N THR A 432 -24.97 12.35 -11.29
CA THR A 432 -24.31 11.85 -12.52
C THR A 432 -23.23 12.83 -12.97
N VAL A 433 -22.21 12.32 -13.66
CA VAL A 433 -21.10 13.13 -14.17
C VAL A 433 -21.21 13.26 -15.69
N LEU A 434 -21.14 14.50 -16.17
CA LEU A 434 -21.06 14.83 -17.59
C LEU A 434 -19.69 15.43 -17.91
N LEU A 435 -19.18 15.12 -19.08
CA LEU A 435 -17.97 15.73 -19.65
C LEU A 435 -18.40 16.74 -20.72
N ASP A 436 -18.02 17.99 -20.56
CA ASP A 436 -18.38 19.11 -21.45
C ASP A 436 -19.89 19.18 -21.74
N GLY A 437 -20.69 18.91 -20.71
CA GLY A 437 -22.15 18.95 -20.75
C GLY A 437 -22.82 17.75 -21.41
N ARG A 438 -22.07 16.70 -21.76
CA ARG A 438 -22.59 15.47 -22.39
C ARG A 438 -22.19 14.24 -21.56
N PRO A 439 -22.95 13.13 -21.66
CA PRO A 439 -22.48 11.86 -21.13
C PRO A 439 -21.10 11.52 -21.73
N PRO A 440 -20.13 11.10 -20.90
CA PRO A 440 -18.81 10.71 -21.40
C PRO A 440 -18.96 9.51 -22.35
N HIS A 441 -18.22 9.53 -23.46
CA HIS A 441 -18.28 8.52 -24.52
C HIS A 441 -16.87 8.05 -24.88
N ALA A 442 -16.68 6.75 -25.07
CA ALA A 442 -15.41 6.20 -25.49
C ALA A 442 -15.18 6.37 -27.01
N PRO A 443 -14.14 7.08 -27.47
CA PRO A 443 -13.97 7.40 -28.89
C PRO A 443 -13.54 6.22 -29.78
N GLN A 444 -13.22 5.05 -29.22
CA GLN A 444 -12.67 3.90 -29.95
C GLN A 444 -13.79 2.91 -30.24
N LEU A 445 -14.00 2.60 -31.53
CA LEU A 445 -15.07 1.73 -32.02
C LEU A 445 -15.16 0.42 -31.20
N GLU A 446 -16.27 0.27 -30.51
CA GLU A 446 -16.55 -0.78 -29.54
C GLU A 446 -17.11 -2.00 -30.27
N HIS A 447 -16.36 -3.08 -30.26
CA HIS A 447 -16.71 -4.24 -31.05
C HIS A 447 -17.43 -5.35 -30.27
N GLU A 448 -17.79 -5.08 -29.02
CA GLU A 448 -18.81 -5.83 -28.33
C GLU A 448 -20.05 -4.93 -28.20
N PRO A 449 -21.21 -5.32 -28.75
CA PRO A 449 -22.46 -4.60 -28.53
C PRO A 449 -22.76 -4.47 -27.03
N GLY A 450 -22.52 -3.29 -26.48
CA GLY A 450 -22.78 -2.99 -25.08
C GLY A 450 -21.56 -2.84 -24.16
N ALA A 451 -20.33 -2.86 -24.70
CA ALA A 451 -19.11 -2.70 -23.90
C ALA A 451 -18.95 -1.34 -23.18
N ASP A 452 -19.53 -0.25 -23.71
CA ASP A 452 -19.63 1.05 -23.00
C ASP A 452 -21.00 1.23 -22.29
N ILE A 453 -21.78 0.16 -22.10
CA ILE A 453 -22.92 0.19 -21.17
C ILE A 453 -22.35 0.07 -19.75
N ARG A 454 -21.74 1.17 -19.28
CA ARG A 454 -21.38 1.28 -17.87
C ARG A 454 -22.68 1.34 -17.08
N PRO A 455 -22.94 0.38 -16.18
CA PRO A 455 -24.23 0.28 -15.49
C PRO A 455 -24.52 1.50 -14.58
N GLN A 456 -23.51 2.35 -14.30
CA GLN A 456 -23.62 3.46 -13.38
C GLN A 456 -22.90 4.73 -13.89
N THR A 457 -23.59 5.54 -14.70
CA THR A 457 -23.21 6.96 -14.91
C THR A 457 -23.54 7.83 -13.71
N GLN A 458 -24.20 7.26 -12.70
CA GLN A 458 -24.59 7.92 -11.47
C GLN A 458 -23.92 7.25 -10.27
N PHE A 459 -23.60 8.03 -9.24
CA PHE A 459 -23.14 7.54 -7.96
C PHE A 459 -24.05 8.07 -6.84
N ASP A 460 -24.10 7.30 -5.77
CA ASP A 460 -24.84 7.64 -4.57
C ASP A 460 -23.90 8.20 -3.51
N GLY A 461 -24.06 9.48 -3.20
CA GLY A 461 -23.26 10.17 -2.19
C GLY A 461 -23.67 9.85 -0.75
N TYR A 462 -24.78 9.14 -0.53
CA TYR A 462 -25.25 8.89 0.84
C TYR A 462 -24.42 7.82 1.58
N ALA A 463 -23.92 8.16 2.76
CA ALA A 463 -23.42 7.23 3.76
C ALA A 463 -23.69 7.74 5.18
N LEU A 464 -23.78 6.85 6.17
CA LEU A 464 -23.96 7.26 7.58
C LEU A 464 -22.72 7.97 8.14
N GLU A 465 -21.53 7.56 7.70
CA GLU A 465 -20.26 8.16 8.08
C GLU A 465 -19.69 8.96 6.90
N THR A 466 -19.01 10.06 7.20
CA THR A 466 -18.29 10.82 6.18
C THR A 466 -17.09 10.03 5.69
N TYR A 467 -16.96 9.91 4.37
CA TYR A 467 -15.81 9.29 3.72
C TYR A 467 -15.40 10.09 2.49
N VAL A 468 -14.10 10.23 2.24
CA VAL A 468 -13.56 10.91 1.06
C VAL A 468 -12.54 10.00 0.38
N GLY A 469 -12.61 9.88 -0.94
CA GLY A 469 -11.72 9.02 -1.73
C GLY A 469 -12.43 7.88 -2.45
N LEU A 470 -13.74 8.01 -2.74
CA LEU A 470 -14.43 7.04 -3.60
C LEU A 470 -14.16 7.40 -5.06
N GLY A 471 -13.38 6.57 -5.73
CA GLY A 471 -13.15 6.70 -7.16
C GLY A 471 -14.43 6.46 -7.94
N HIS A 472 -14.86 7.45 -8.71
CA HIS A 472 -15.90 7.34 -9.71
C HIS A 472 -15.26 7.42 -11.10
N GLN A 473 -15.34 6.34 -11.86
CA GLN A 473 -14.84 6.28 -13.22
C GLN A 473 -15.73 7.12 -14.14
N VAL A 474 -15.20 8.24 -14.64
CA VAL A 474 -15.88 9.06 -15.66
C VAL A 474 -15.76 8.40 -17.03
N GLY A 475 -14.69 7.66 -17.30
CA GLY A 475 -14.56 6.78 -18.46
C GLY A 475 -13.25 6.95 -19.22
N TRP A 476 -13.16 6.23 -20.34
CA TRP A 476 -12.06 6.34 -21.28
C TRP A 476 -12.49 7.31 -22.39
N VAL A 477 -11.93 8.51 -22.45
CA VAL A 477 -12.44 9.62 -23.26
C VAL A 477 -11.36 10.23 -24.13
N GLY A 478 -11.75 10.75 -25.29
CA GLY A 478 -10.88 11.54 -26.15
C GLY A 478 -10.95 13.00 -25.74
N LEU A 479 -9.81 13.61 -25.41
CA LEU A 479 -9.74 15.01 -24.98
C LEU A 479 -8.72 15.76 -25.83
N SER A 480 -9.08 16.99 -26.19
CA SER A 480 -8.16 17.96 -26.77
C SER A 480 -7.34 18.63 -25.66
N GLN A 481 -6.18 19.16 -26.01
CA GLN A 481 -5.42 20.04 -25.15
C GLN A 481 -6.25 21.28 -24.80
N GLY A 482 -6.20 21.69 -23.53
CA GLY A 482 -6.84 22.89 -23.02
C GLY A 482 -7.97 22.60 -22.04
N ARG A 483 -8.88 23.55 -21.91
CA ARG A 483 -9.87 23.58 -20.84
C ARG A 483 -11.07 22.70 -21.15
N HIS A 484 -11.38 21.79 -20.22
CA HIS A 484 -12.56 20.93 -20.21
C HIS A 484 -13.34 21.12 -18.91
N THR A 485 -14.56 20.59 -18.84
CA THR A 485 -15.42 20.73 -17.65
C THR A 485 -16.06 19.40 -17.27
N LEU A 486 -15.95 19.03 -15.99
CA LEU A 486 -16.81 18.01 -15.39
C LEU A 486 -18.03 18.67 -14.74
N THR A 487 -19.21 18.21 -15.11
CA THR A 487 -20.48 18.65 -14.53
C THR A 487 -21.06 17.54 -13.65
N PHE A 488 -21.27 17.84 -12.38
CA PHE A 488 -21.97 16.98 -11.45
C PHE A 488 -23.43 17.43 -11.38
N LEU A 489 -24.33 16.62 -11.92
CA LEU A 489 -25.77 16.91 -11.98
C LEU A 489 -26.53 16.08 -10.93
N CYS A 490 -27.23 16.76 -10.03
CA CYS A 490 -28.03 16.12 -8.98
C CYS A 490 -29.29 15.48 -9.59
N LEU A 491 -29.40 14.16 -9.50
CA LEU A 491 -30.56 13.39 -9.96
C LEU A 491 -31.63 13.24 -8.87
N GLY A 492 -31.28 13.53 -7.62
CA GLY A 492 -32.15 13.44 -6.46
C GLY A 492 -31.35 13.10 -5.21
N LYS A 493 -31.99 12.44 -4.24
CA LYS A 493 -31.34 11.90 -3.04
C LYS A 493 -32.07 10.65 -2.58
N ARG A 494 -31.40 9.82 -1.77
CA ARG A 494 -32.12 8.80 -1.00
C ARG A 494 -33.11 9.43 -0.03
N GLU A 495 -34.16 8.69 0.30
CA GLU A 495 -35.08 9.09 1.36
C GLU A 495 -34.34 9.32 2.69
N ALA A 496 -33.40 8.44 3.02
CA ALA A 496 -32.57 8.52 4.23
C ALA A 496 -31.55 9.66 4.23
N SER A 497 -31.25 10.27 3.08
CA SER A 497 -30.32 11.41 3.02
C SER A 497 -31.01 12.68 3.51
N SER A 498 -30.33 13.44 4.37
CA SER A 498 -30.87 14.71 4.89
C SER A 498 -30.75 15.88 3.92
N GLY A 499 -30.01 15.73 2.81
CA GLY A 499 -29.72 16.81 1.88
C GLY A 499 -29.38 16.36 0.45
N TYR A 500 -28.92 17.31 -0.36
CA TYR A 500 -28.47 17.09 -1.74
C TYR A 500 -27.01 17.53 -1.89
N ASN A 501 -26.19 17.38 -0.86
CA ASN A 501 -24.82 17.83 -0.90
C ASN A 501 -23.95 16.92 -1.76
N LEU A 502 -22.80 17.45 -2.18
CA LEU A 502 -21.77 16.73 -2.91
C LEU A 502 -20.39 17.20 -2.41
N GLY A 503 -19.46 16.27 -2.26
CA GLY A 503 -18.06 16.57 -2.05
C GLY A 503 -17.23 16.02 -3.20
N VAL A 504 -16.38 16.85 -3.80
CA VAL A 504 -15.43 16.45 -4.84
C VAL A 504 -14.01 16.78 -4.36
N ASP A 505 -13.13 15.78 -4.36
CA ASP A 505 -11.74 15.88 -3.92
C ASP A 505 -10.84 16.15 -5.12
N ASN A 506 -10.83 15.22 -6.08
CA ASN A 506 -9.84 15.22 -7.16
C ASN A 506 -10.45 14.91 -8.53
N ILE A 507 -9.79 15.39 -9.58
CA ILE A 507 -9.93 14.90 -10.95
C ILE A 507 -8.62 14.21 -11.34
N LEU A 508 -8.74 13.01 -11.90
CA LEU A 508 -7.62 12.15 -12.23
C LEU A 508 -7.63 11.89 -13.73
N LEU A 509 -6.55 12.28 -14.40
CA LEU A 509 -6.40 12.16 -15.84
C LEU A 509 -5.17 11.32 -16.15
N ALA A 510 -5.37 10.12 -16.70
CA ALA A 510 -4.27 9.23 -17.05
C ALA A 510 -4.28 8.95 -18.55
N LYS A 511 -3.19 9.29 -19.25
CA LYS A 511 -3.13 9.08 -20.71
C LYS A 511 -3.00 7.59 -20.99
N VAL A 512 -3.81 7.06 -21.90
CA VAL A 512 -3.85 5.62 -22.19
C VAL A 512 -3.18 5.30 -23.53
N GLY A 513 -2.71 4.06 -23.65
CA GLY A 513 -2.13 3.50 -24.87
C GLY A 513 -0.65 3.14 -24.73
N PRO A 514 -0.09 2.37 -25.69
CA PRO A 514 1.23 1.76 -25.55
C PRO A 514 2.37 2.75 -25.28
N GLU A 515 2.36 3.91 -25.96
CA GLU A 515 3.38 4.96 -25.76
C GLU A 515 3.28 5.57 -24.35
N ALA A 516 2.07 5.76 -23.85
CA ALA A 516 1.82 6.34 -22.54
C ALA A 516 2.26 5.39 -21.42
N TRP A 517 2.01 4.07 -21.58
CA TRP A 517 2.48 3.03 -20.67
C TRP A 517 4.01 2.90 -20.66
N ALA A 518 4.64 2.93 -21.85
CA ALA A 518 6.11 2.89 -21.96
C ALA A 518 6.76 4.13 -21.30
N ALA A 519 6.17 5.31 -21.47
CA ALA A 519 6.61 6.53 -20.81
C ALA A 519 6.47 6.44 -19.28
N ALA A 520 5.34 5.90 -18.80
CA ALA A 520 5.08 5.71 -17.38
C ALA A 520 6.13 4.79 -16.71
N ALA A 521 6.54 3.72 -17.39
CA ALA A 521 7.59 2.81 -16.90
C ALA A 521 8.97 3.48 -16.77
N SER A 522 9.18 4.63 -17.40
CA SER A 522 10.45 5.36 -17.44
C SER A 522 10.51 6.54 -16.46
N VAL A 523 9.46 6.77 -15.66
CA VAL A 523 9.39 7.86 -14.69
C VAL A 523 10.46 7.68 -13.61
N LYS A 524 11.27 8.72 -13.37
CA LYS A 524 12.24 8.73 -12.27
C LYS A 524 11.52 9.01 -10.97
N GLU A 525 11.51 8.00 -10.10
CA GLU A 525 10.87 8.10 -8.80
C GLU A 525 11.83 8.51 -7.68
N PRO A 526 11.32 9.19 -6.63
CA PRO A 526 12.15 9.65 -5.53
C PRO A 526 12.82 8.50 -4.79
N ARG A 527 14.09 8.68 -4.43
CA ARG A 527 14.88 7.74 -3.62
C ARG A 527 15.78 8.51 -2.66
N VAL A 528 15.98 7.96 -1.47
CA VAL A 528 16.91 8.53 -0.48
C VAL A 528 18.29 8.70 -1.14
N PRO A 529 18.86 9.91 -1.19
CA PRO A 529 20.16 10.13 -1.82
C PRO A 529 21.27 9.44 -1.02
N THR A 530 22.22 8.84 -1.74
CA THR A 530 23.47 8.34 -1.16
C THR A 530 24.54 9.42 -1.28
N GLY A 531 25.30 9.67 -0.22
CA GLY A 531 26.37 10.67 -0.22
C GLY A 531 26.95 10.89 1.16
N ASP A 532 28.05 11.64 1.22
CA ASP A 532 28.60 12.09 2.50
C ASP A 532 27.75 13.22 3.11
N ILE A 533 28.03 13.55 4.38
CA ILE A 533 27.27 14.57 5.13
C ILE A 533 27.30 15.95 4.46
N THR A 534 28.38 16.29 3.75
CA THR A 534 28.51 17.58 3.05
C THR A 534 27.64 17.62 1.81
N GLU A 535 27.64 16.55 1.03
CA GLU A 535 26.80 16.40 -0.16
C GLU A 535 25.31 16.42 0.22
N LEU A 536 24.94 15.72 1.29
CA LEU A 536 23.58 15.72 1.81
C LEU A 536 23.14 17.10 2.32
N GLY A 537 24.02 17.83 3.04
CA GLY A 537 23.74 19.19 3.48
C GLY A 537 23.54 20.17 2.31
N ARG A 538 24.27 20.00 1.21
CA ARG A 538 24.08 20.77 -0.02
C ARG A 538 22.75 20.42 -0.68
N ALA A 539 22.48 19.13 -0.90
CA ALA A 539 21.22 18.67 -1.48
C ALA A 539 20.01 19.22 -0.71
N LEU A 540 20.04 19.16 0.63
CA LEU A 540 19.00 19.69 1.51
C LEU A 540 18.68 21.17 1.28
N THR A 541 19.65 21.99 0.88
CA THR A 541 19.48 23.46 0.82
C THR A 541 19.42 24.03 -0.59
N SER A 542 19.86 23.28 -1.61
CA SER A 542 19.98 23.80 -2.97
C SER A 542 19.32 22.95 -4.06
N ASP A 543 18.86 21.73 -3.76
CA ASP A 543 18.21 20.92 -4.79
C ASP A 543 16.87 21.54 -5.23
N PRO A 544 16.58 21.67 -6.53
CA PRO A 544 15.33 22.26 -7.00
C PRO A 544 14.10 21.43 -6.60
N ASP A 545 14.23 20.11 -6.45
CA ASP A 545 13.14 19.22 -6.09
C ASP A 545 12.97 19.16 -4.55
N PRO A 546 11.83 19.62 -4.01
CA PRO A 546 11.57 19.57 -2.57
C PRO A 546 11.60 18.15 -2.01
N VAL A 547 11.23 17.14 -2.81
CA VAL A 547 11.29 15.75 -2.35
C VAL A 547 12.74 15.33 -2.11
N THR A 548 13.62 15.61 -3.07
CA THR A 548 15.07 15.37 -2.92
C THR A 548 15.65 16.13 -1.72
N ARG A 549 15.26 17.39 -1.48
CA ARG A 549 15.66 18.13 -0.27
C ARG A 549 15.20 17.43 1.02
N GLY A 550 13.93 17.01 1.07
CA GLY A 550 13.38 16.31 2.23
C GLY A 550 14.06 14.97 2.49
N LEU A 551 14.37 14.22 1.43
CA LEU A 551 15.09 12.95 1.51
C LEU A 551 16.55 13.11 1.93
N ALA A 552 17.19 14.23 1.61
CA ALA A 552 18.50 14.56 2.16
C ALA A 552 18.45 14.75 3.69
N ALA A 553 17.40 15.40 4.22
CA ALA A 553 17.18 15.46 5.67
C ALA A 553 16.91 14.07 6.29
N VAL A 554 16.19 13.17 5.60
CA VAL A 554 16.02 11.77 6.01
C VAL A 554 17.36 11.04 6.08
N ALA A 555 18.20 11.15 5.04
CA ALA A 555 19.52 10.54 5.02
C ALA A 555 20.41 11.05 6.17
N LEU A 556 20.34 12.36 6.48
CA LEU A 556 21.06 12.95 7.61
C LEU A 556 20.51 12.44 8.95
N ARG A 557 19.18 12.32 9.11
CA ARG A 557 18.56 11.75 10.32
C ARG A 557 19.09 10.34 10.61
N ASP A 558 19.13 9.50 9.58
CA ASP A 558 19.48 8.08 9.71
C ASP A 558 20.99 7.86 9.97
N GLN A 559 21.83 8.85 9.66
CA GLN A 559 23.27 8.86 10.01
C GLN A 559 23.58 9.42 11.41
N ALA A 560 22.53 9.81 12.17
CA ALA A 560 22.60 10.22 13.57
C ALA A 560 23.76 11.20 13.86
N GLN A 561 24.64 10.87 14.80
CA GLN A 561 25.67 11.78 15.32
C GLN A 561 26.62 12.33 14.25
N ALA A 562 26.87 11.57 13.18
CA ALA A 562 27.73 12.04 12.07
C ALA A 562 27.17 13.29 11.39
N SER A 563 25.85 13.49 11.46
CA SER A 563 25.14 14.60 10.83
C SER A 563 25.21 15.92 11.60
N LEU A 564 25.89 15.97 12.76
CA LEU A 564 26.08 17.23 13.49
C LEU A 564 26.79 18.29 12.63
N ALA A 565 27.68 17.87 11.72
CA ALA A 565 28.35 18.76 10.76
C ALA A 565 27.37 19.44 9.77
N ALA A 566 26.20 18.84 9.51
CA ALA A 566 25.15 19.40 8.67
C ALA A 566 24.11 20.23 9.46
N LEU A 567 24.30 20.45 10.77
CA LEU A 567 23.37 21.23 11.60
C LEU A 567 23.02 22.62 11.01
N PRO A 568 23.97 23.39 10.43
CA PRO A 568 23.63 24.67 9.79
C PRO A 568 22.66 24.53 8.61
N ALA A 569 22.82 23.47 7.79
CA ALA A 569 21.94 23.20 6.66
C ALA A 569 20.53 22.80 7.15
N LEU A 570 20.45 21.95 8.18
CA LEU A 570 19.20 21.57 8.85
C LEU A 570 18.47 22.78 9.44
N MET A 571 19.18 23.70 10.09
CA MET A 571 18.60 24.94 10.64
C MET A 571 18.07 25.87 9.55
N ALA A 572 18.75 25.96 8.41
CA ALA A 572 18.29 26.75 7.27
C ALA A 572 17.01 26.16 6.65
N ALA A 573 16.96 24.84 6.51
CA ALA A 573 15.84 24.11 5.92
C ALA A 573 14.56 24.11 6.78
N LEU A 574 14.62 24.54 8.05
CA LEU A 574 13.42 24.84 8.85
C LEU A 574 12.56 25.98 8.28
N LYS A 575 13.08 26.75 7.32
CA LYS A 575 12.37 27.84 6.62
C LYS A 575 12.04 27.51 5.16
N ASP A 576 12.23 26.25 4.74
CA ASP A 576 11.93 25.82 3.38
C ASP A 576 10.45 26.07 3.03
N SER A 577 10.16 26.35 1.76
CA SER A 577 8.77 26.52 1.31
C SER A 577 7.97 25.22 1.41
N ASP A 578 8.64 24.08 1.30
CA ASP A 578 8.02 22.77 1.38
C ASP A 578 7.91 22.24 2.81
N VAL A 579 6.72 21.74 3.15
CA VAL A 579 6.36 21.24 4.47
C VAL A 579 7.17 20.01 4.85
N CYS A 580 7.38 19.07 3.91
CA CYS A 580 8.11 17.84 4.17
C CYS A 580 9.57 18.14 4.48
N VAL A 581 10.17 19.13 3.79
CA VAL A 581 11.53 19.59 4.07
C VAL A 581 11.62 20.18 5.49
N ARG A 582 10.71 21.09 5.87
CA ARG A 582 10.70 21.67 7.23
C ARG A 582 10.53 20.59 8.31
N MET A 583 9.57 19.68 8.11
CA MET A 583 9.26 18.59 9.03
C MET A 583 10.44 17.62 9.18
N MET A 584 11.04 17.17 8.08
CA MET A 584 12.18 16.24 8.13
C MET A 584 13.44 16.89 8.67
N SER A 585 13.66 18.18 8.42
CA SER A 585 14.77 18.92 9.02
C SER A 585 14.64 18.98 10.54
N ALA A 586 13.43 19.25 11.06
CA ALA A 586 13.17 19.20 12.51
C ALA A 586 13.37 17.78 13.08
N ASN A 587 12.92 16.73 12.38
CA ASN A 587 13.14 15.34 12.82
C ASN A 587 14.62 14.95 12.83
N ALA A 588 15.40 15.38 11.84
CA ALA A 588 16.84 15.16 11.80
C ALA A 588 17.57 15.90 12.94
N ILE A 589 17.15 17.13 13.26
CA ILE A 589 17.63 17.86 14.44
C ILE A 589 17.27 17.12 15.73
N ALA A 590 16.06 16.55 15.82
CA ALA A 590 15.63 15.76 16.98
C ALA A 590 16.50 14.51 17.19
N ALA A 591 16.93 13.86 16.11
CA ALA A 591 17.78 12.66 16.15
C ALA A 591 19.21 12.94 16.70
N LEU A 592 19.68 14.19 16.58
CA LEU A 592 20.95 14.63 17.18
C LEU A 592 20.86 14.86 18.71
N GLY A 593 19.64 14.93 19.27
CA GLY A 593 19.42 15.07 20.70
C GLY A 593 20.06 16.34 21.29
N LYS A 594 20.75 16.17 22.43
CA LYS A 594 21.35 17.27 23.20
C LYS A 594 22.41 18.06 22.43
N ASP A 595 23.09 17.42 21.48
CA ASP A 595 24.18 18.05 20.71
C ASP A 595 23.67 19.10 19.71
N ALA A 596 22.38 19.09 19.41
CA ALA A 596 21.73 20.10 18.59
C ALA A 596 21.31 21.38 19.35
N ALA A 597 21.83 21.63 20.57
CA ALA A 597 21.47 22.81 21.36
C ALA A 597 21.59 24.15 20.62
N LEU A 598 22.55 24.26 19.68
CA LEU A 598 22.73 25.44 18.80
C LEU A 598 21.54 25.71 17.86
N ALA A 599 20.70 24.71 17.58
CA ALA A 599 19.50 24.86 16.75
C ALA A 599 18.31 25.45 17.52
N THR A 600 18.37 25.57 18.85
CA THR A 600 17.25 26.07 19.68
C THR A 600 16.66 27.40 19.19
N PRO A 601 17.45 28.44 18.84
CA PRO A 601 16.89 29.69 18.33
C PRO A 601 16.13 29.51 17.02
N ALA A 602 16.64 28.68 16.10
CA ALA A 602 15.99 28.41 14.82
C ALA A 602 14.68 27.62 15.01
N LEU A 603 14.66 26.65 15.94
CA LEU A 603 13.47 25.89 16.30
C LEU A 603 12.39 26.78 16.96
N ILE A 604 12.78 27.74 17.81
CA ILE A 604 11.83 28.72 18.39
C ILE A 604 11.18 29.57 17.30
N VAL A 605 11.96 30.02 16.31
CA VAL A 605 11.43 30.76 15.15
C VAL A 605 10.46 29.89 14.36
N ALA A 606 10.82 28.64 14.06
CA ALA A 606 9.95 27.70 13.34
C ALA A 606 8.66 27.40 14.11
N ALA A 607 8.73 27.26 15.45
CA ALA A 607 7.56 27.05 16.31
C ALA A 607 6.61 28.25 16.36
N SER A 608 7.08 29.44 15.98
CA SER A 608 6.33 30.70 16.06
C SER A 608 5.72 31.13 14.71
N VAL A 609 5.84 30.31 13.66
CA VAL A 609 5.26 30.60 12.35
C VAL A 609 3.72 30.55 12.45
N LYS A 610 3.08 31.64 12.03
CA LYS A 610 1.61 31.75 12.03
C LYS A 610 1.02 30.80 11.00
N ASP A 611 -0.09 30.15 11.36
CA ASP A 611 -0.85 29.24 10.50
C ASP A 611 0.02 28.09 9.93
N GLU A 612 1.10 27.73 10.65
CA GLU A 612 1.99 26.63 10.29
C GLU A 612 1.27 25.28 10.45
N GLN A 613 1.68 24.32 9.62
CA GLN A 613 1.08 22.99 9.63
C GLN A 613 1.43 22.24 10.92
N VAL A 614 0.40 21.61 11.51
CA VAL A 614 0.48 20.83 12.75
C VAL A 614 1.64 19.85 12.77
N HIS A 615 1.96 19.23 11.63
CA HIS A 615 3.02 18.23 11.52
C HIS A 615 4.42 18.82 11.71
N VAL A 616 4.65 20.01 11.16
CA VAL A 616 5.91 20.76 11.35
C VAL A 616 6.02 21.21 12.80
N GLN A 617 4.95 21.78 13.36
CA GLN A 617 4.91 22.22 14.76
C GLN A 617 5.22 21.08 15.75
N ARG A 618 4.70 19.88 15.49
CA ARG A 618 4.99 18.68 16.30
C ARG A 618 6.44 18.21 16.16
N ALA A 619 6.97 18.18 14.94
CA ALA A 619 8.37 17.82 14.71
C ALA A 619 9.32 18.81 15.41
N VAL A 620 9.02 20.10 15.36
CA VAL A 620 9.77 21.16 16.05
C VAL A 620 9.67 21.01 17.58
N ALA A 621 8.48 20.76 18.12
CA ALA A 621 8.30 20.50 19.56
C ALA A 621 9.10 19.26 20.02
N ASN A 622 9.05 18.17 19.24
CA ASN A 622 9.83 16.97 19.51
C ASN A 622 11.35 17.25 19.48
N ALA A 623 11.83 18.04 18.51
CA ALA A 623 13.24 18.43 18.42
C ALA A 623 13.69 19.22 19.66
N LEU A 624 12.89 20.20 20.10
CA LEU A 624 13.15 20.95 21.33
C LEU A 624 13.16 20.03 22.57
N GLY A 625 12.24 19.09 22.64
CA GLY A 625 12.20 18.09 23.72
C GLY A 625 13.40 17.14 23.72
N SER A 626 13.91 16.74 22.55
CA SER A 626 15.11 15.91 22.40
C SER A 626 16.40 16.65 22.77
N ILE A 627 16.48 17.96 22.50
CA ILE A 627 17.57 18.82 22.99
C ILE A 627 17.52 18.91 24.51
N GLY A 628 16.33 19.12 25.09
CA GLY A 628 16.11 19.15 26.54
C GLY A 628 16.92 20.23 27.28
N LYS A 629 17.08 20.07 28.59
CA LYS A 629 17.81 21.02 29.45
C LYS A 629 19.34 20.84 29.37
N PRO A 630 20.13 21.94 29.42
CA PRO A 630 19.71 23.36 29.47
C PRO A 630 19.47 23.98 28.09
N GLY A 631 19.83 23.29 26.99
CA GLY A 631 19.87 23.85 25.63
C GLY A 631 18.54 24.44 25.15
N ALA A 632 17.42 23.78 25.44
CA ALA A 632 16.09 24.17 25.01
C ALA A 632 15.28 24.98 26.06
N ALA A 633 15.87 25.35 27.20
CA ALA A 633 15.18 26.14 28.24
C ALA A 633 14.52 27.44 27.71
N PRO A 634 15.14 28.21 26.79
CA PRO A 634 14.50 29.39 26.19
C PRO A 634 13.23 29.11 25.40
N ALA A 635 12.94 27.85 25.04
CA ALA A 635 11.78 27.48 24.24
C ALA A 635 10.50 27.22 25.07
N LEU A 636 10.58 27.22 26.40
CA LEU A 636 9.41 26.99 27.27
C LEU A 636 8.21 27.89 26.95
N PRO A 637 8.37 29.21 26.68
CA PRO A 637 7.23 30.06 26.34
C PRO A 637 6.52 29.62 25.06
N VAL A 638 7.26 29.35 23.97
CA VAL A 638 6.65 28.94 22.70
C VAL A 638 6.04 27.54 22.78
N LEU A 639 6.64 26.63 23.54
CA LEU A 639 6.06 25.30 23.78
C LEU A 639 4.73 25.38 24.55
N LYS A 640 4.59 26.31 25.50
CA LYS A 640 3.33 26.54 26.22
C LYS A 640 2.22 27.07 25.30
N GLU A 641 2.57 27.85 24.27
CA GLU A 641 1.61 28.25 23.24
C GLU A 641 1.24 27.07 22.33
N LEU A 642 2.22 26.27 21.88
CA LEU A 642 1.97 25.06 21.09
C LEU A 642 1.11 24.04 21.85
N ALA A 643 1.24 23.95 23.19
CA ALA A 643 0.43 23.06 24.02
C ALA A 643 -1.08 23.37 23.97
N LYS A 644 -1.45 24.61 23.61
CA LYS A 644 -2.85 25.01 23.45
C LYS A 644 -3.47 24.46 22.16
N ILE A 645 -2.66 24.14 21.16
CA ILE A 645 -3.10 23.59 19.88
C ILE A 645 -3.42 22.09 20.08
N PRO A 646 -4.68 21.63 19.95
CA PRO A 646 -5.07 20.27 20.32
C PRO A 646 -4.24 19.17 19.68
N ARG A 647 -3.95 19.28 18.38
CA ARG A 647 -3.16 18.27 17.65
C ARG A 647 -1.65 18.34 17.92
N VAL A 648 -1.12 19.44 18.49
CA VAL A 648 0.30 19.61 18.84
C VAL A 648 0.56 19.36 20.33
N ARG A 649 -0.49 19.45 21.15
CA ARG A 649 -0.47 19.41 22.61
C ARG A 649 0.48 18.37 23.17
N TRP A 650 0.32 17.10 22.78
CA TRP A 650 1.10 16.01 23.37
C TRP A 650 2.60 16.14 23.11
N ALA A 651 3.00 16.55 21.89
CA ALA A 651 4.39 16.78 21.56
C ALA A 651 4.97 17.95 22.38
N ALA A 652 4.21 19.04 22.50
CA ALA A 652 4.61 20.22 23.26
C ALA A 652 4.71 19.94 24.78
N GLU A 653 3.73 19.28 25.39
CA GLU A 653 3.76 18.90 26.80
C GLU A 653 4.87 17.91 27.12
N SER A 654 5.12 16.94 26.23
CA SER A 654 6.24 16.00 26.36
C SER A 654 7.58 16.76 26.32
N ALA A 655 7.72 17.74 25.42
CA ALA A 655 8.90 18.59 25.35
C ALA A 655 9.07 19.45 26.61
N ILE A 656 7.99 20.07 27.12
CA ILE A 656 8.00 20.86 28.37
C ILE A 656 8.51 20.01 29.53
N ARG A 657 7.99 18.79 29.71
CA ARG A 657 8.43 17.87 30.78
C ARG A 657 9.92 17.50 30.72
N LYS A 658 10.53 17.53 29.52
CA LYS A 658 11.97 17.25 29.33
C LYS A 658 12.86 18.47 29.57
N ILE A 659 12.27 19.67 29.64
CA ILE A 659 12.98 20.95 29.73
C ILE A 659 12.84 21.59 31.11
N GLU A 660 11.67 21.46 31.76
CA GLU A 660 11.46 21.80 33.18
C GLU A 660 12.30 20.89 34.08
#